data_AF-A0AA96YED4-F1
#
_entry.id   AF-A0AA96YED4-F1
#
_cell.length_a   1.000
_cell.length_b   1.000
_cell.length_c   1.000
_cell.angle_alpha   90.00
_cell.angle_beta   90.00
_cell.angle_gamma   90.00
#
_symmetry.space_group_name_H-M   'P 1'
#
loop_
_entity.id
_entity.type
_entity.pdbx_description
1 polymer ?
#
loop_
_entity_poly.entity_id
_entity_poly.type
_entity_poly.pdbx_seq_one_letter_code
_entity_poly.pdbx_strand_id
1 'polypeptide(L)'
;MTQNVLDDRPAGQKPVAPSSFRGCINGLHGDVLQGWAMDVTQPHLRPVIEVFIDGASVALAKADQYEPDAPHGDQFHGFTVQLRQRVLEDAQLITAKIANTGFELEGEILLPSSPRQEAAAVASQVWHTGGLRVAGWCWDPQTPHRHVQVTLREDNRVIAQATCNMHHQALAYRATSDHGFTIDLPWELADGKLHVIEVLNDLGMPLSGSPIRLRCRPEGLESLLQQLQPNPDTALLALLTEVAKEQSSRLPKSAGWQHYPRWFEAFQKQNPIAVTPLKFKPGVLLVSEGNAALEQISLDSLGGDIQNICQLAKAAPANLLPAVEQLLAAGCDSIIPIVSGDRLAPQAIMQLGNLLQDGCAWAFADCDRDGPQGQRSQPWFKPVWDIDLFMGADIFSDGAIFSAAIVEEALALLRTGAKQLVMNRDELVAGIALATELNNRSVTHLPRVLYHRSSIAPTSPEQAPPSKQRQDAITWLCQRLAPGAQVSAVADYPALLRAHWPLPVQLPRVSLLVPTRDQYKLLHACIEGLLNNTDYPDLEIIVVDNQSTDPQTLAYFAELMQRGVKIVAHPYPFNYSTINNRAASLASGELIGLVNNDIEIIESGWLKEMVSQVLRPGVGAVGAKLLWPNRMVQHGGVVVGVNGLAAHTGNALDQRDAGYLGMNQITRRQSAVTAACLLLRKSVYDAVQGLDERAFPVAFNDVDLCLRIQELGLRNVWTAFAQLIHAESASRGKDVSPEKMARAQREQQLFTERWSIRYNDPYYHPALSLDYLTGPYGGLSLPPEPGYCAPRKLVSGENQSRICSSDPS
;
A
#
# COMPACT_ATOMS: atom_id res chain seq x y z
N MET A 1 53.53 4.73 61.08
CA MET A 1 53.68 3.73 62.16
C MET A 1 52.78 2.56 61.82
N THR A 2 53.39 1.38 61.70
CA THR A 2 52.86 -0.01 61.87
C THR A 2 51.61 -0.44 61.07
N GLN A 3 51.73 -1.27 60.01
CA GLN A 3 51.87 -2.75 59.95
C GLN A 3 50.66 -3.54 60.50
N ASN A 4 49.94 -4.27 59.63
CA ASN A 4 49.89 -5.74 59.49
C ASN A 4 48.46 -6.22 59.88
N VAL A 5 47.79 -7.25 59.35
CA VAL A 5 48.13 -8.40 58.49
C VAL A 5 46.80 -9.02 57.98
N LEU A 6 46.89 -9.76 56.88
CA LEU A 6 45.88 -10.62 56.25
C LEU A 6 45.29 -11.71 57.19
N ASP A 7 44.04 -12.11 56.93
CA ASP A 7 43.59 -13.48 56.57
C ASP A 7 42.21 -13.91 57.11
N ASP A 8 41.44 -14.45 56.17
CA ASP A 8 40.37 -15.45 56.22
C ASP A 8 39.10 -15.27 57.07
N ARG A 9 37.94 -15.29 56.36
CA ARG A 9 36.80 -16.23 56.57
C ARG A 9 35.67 -16.06 55.51
N PRO A 10 34.72 -17.02 55.38
CA PRO A 10 34.39 -17.69 54.13
C PRO A 10 33.09 -17.23 53.44
N ALA A 11 32.86 -17.82 52.27
CA ALA A 11 31.60 -17.82 51.52
C ALA A 11 30.35 -17.95 52.43
N GLY A 12 29.45 -17.00 52.29
CA GLY A 12 28.11 -17.01 52.85
C GLY A 12 27.17 -16.34 51.86
N GLN A 13 26.24 -17.15 51.34
CA GLN A 13 25.24 -16.83 50.32
C GLN A 13 24.59 -15.45 50.55
N LYS A 14 24.53 -14.63 49.49
CA LYS A 14 23.59 -13.51 49.44
C LYS A 14 22.16 -14.06 49.48
N PRO A 15 21.22 -13.43 50.20
CA PRO A 15 19.83 -13.86 50.20
C PRO A 15 19.26 -13.69 48.79
N VAL A 16 18.80 -14.79 48.18
CA VAL A 16 18.00 -14.74 46.95
C VAL A 16 16.67 -14.13 47.35
N ALA A 17 16.41 -12.90 46.91
CA ALA A 17 15.05 -12.35 46.93
C ALA A 17 14.16 -13.34 46.14
N PRO A 18 12.98 -13.72 46.65
CA PRO A 18 12.08 -14.58 45.89
C PRO A 18 11.80 -13.89 44.55
N SER A 19 12.07 -14.58 43.44
CA SER A 19 11.83 -14.01 42.11
C SER A 19 10.36 -13.64 41.99
N SER A 20 10.07 -12.43 41.49
CA SER A 20 8.72 -12.03 41.12
C SER A 20 8.17 -12.85 39.95
N PHE A 21 9.04 -13.60 39.28
CA PHE A 21 8.72 -14.42 38.13
C PHE A 21 8.47 -15.88 38.48
N ARG A 22 7.58 -16.50 37.70
CA ARG A 22 7.35 -17.94 37.62
C ARG A 22 7.23 -18.36 36.17
N GLY A 23 7.61 -19.59 35.85
CA GLY A 23 7.41 -20.15 34.52
C GLY A 23 8.11 -21.50 34.38
N CYS A 24 7.66 -22.32 33.45
CA CYS A 24 8.28 -23.58 33.12
C CYS A 24 8.25 -23.88 31.62
N ILE A 25 9.10 -24.82 31.20
CA ILE A 25 9.04 -25.45 29.88
C ILE A 25 8.11 -26.67 29.99
N ASN A 26 7.03 -26.68 29.22
CA ASN A 26 6.07 -27.78 29.18
C ASN A 26 6.61 -28.95 28.35
N GLY A 27 7.29 -28.67 27.24
CA GLY A 27 7.90 -29.70 26.38
C GLY A 27 8.28 -29.21 24.99
N LEU A 28 8.87 -30.13 24.20
CA LEU A 28 9.21 -29.96 22.79
C LEU A 28 8.37 -30.96 21.97
N HIS A 29 7.52 -30.45 21.09
CA HIS A 29 6.63 -31.22 20.22
C HIS A 29 7.09 -31.05 18.77
N GLY A 30 7.83 -32.04 18.25
CA GLY A 30 8.53 -31.89 16.97
C GLY A 30 9.63 -30.84 17.09
N ASP A 31 9.48 -29.72 16.37
CA ASP A 31 10.39 -28.58 16.43
C ASP A 31 9.83 -27.40 17.23
N VAL A 32 8.74 -27.61 17.97
CA VAL A 32 8.01 -26.55 18.68
C VAL A 32 8.18 -26.71 20.19
N LEU A 33 8.89 -25.77 20.82
CA LEU A 33 9.03 -25.66 22.27
C LEU A 33 7.82 -24.91 22.85
N GLN A 34 7.23 -25.45 23.91
CA GLN A 34 6.10 -24.85 24.62
C GLN A 34 6.44 -24.68 26.09
N GLY A 35 5.86 -23.64 26.69
CA GLY A 35 5.95 -23.38 28.12
C GLY A 35 5.12 -22.16 28.50
N TRP A 36 5.28 -21.71 29.74
CA TRP A 36 4.64 -20.48 30.20
C TRP A 36 5.56 -19.70 31.13
N ALA A 37 5.32 -18.39 31.24
CA ALA A 37 5.95 -17.56 32.25
C ALA A 37 5.15 -16.30 32.56
N MET A 38 5.27 -15.81 33.79
CA MET A 38 4.56 -14.63 34.26
C MET A 38 5.35 -13.86 35.32
N ASP A 39 5.07 -12.57 35.43
CA ASP A 39 5.41 -11.77 36.61
C ASP A 39 4.20 -11.79 37.57
N VAL A 40 4.37 -12.38 38.75
CA VAL A 40 3.32 -12.52 39.76
C VAL A 40 2.97 -11.17 40.39
N THR A 41 3.87 -10.19 40.34
CA THR A 41 3.64 -8.82 40.84
C THR A 41 2.99 -7.91 39.81
N GLN A 42 3.13 -8.22 38.52
CA GLN A 42 2.55 -7.48 37.40
C GLN A 42 1.88 -8.43 36.39
N PRO A 43 0.77 -9.08 36.75
CA PRO A 43 0.13 -10.13 35.92
C PRO A 43 -0.41 -9.63 34.58
N HIS A 44 -0.50 -8.31 34.36
CA HIS A 44 -0.86 -7.73 33.07
C HIS A 44 0.32 -7.62 32.09
N LEU A 45 1.56 -7.75 32.59
CA LEU A 45 2.75 -7.78 31.73
C LEU A 45 2.99 -9.19 31.19
N ARG A 46 3.51 -9.23 29.97
CA ARG A 46 3.79 -10.46 29.23
C ARG A 46 5.31 -10.57 29.08
N PRO A 47 5.99 -11.37 29.92
CA PRO A 47 7.44 -11.49 29.85
C PRO A 47 7.86 -12.07 28.50
N VAL A 48 9.04 -11.66 28.05
CA VAL A 48 9.67 -12.24 26.86
C VAL A 48 10.57 -13.37 27.33
N ILE A 49 10.47 -14.52 26.67
CA ILE A 49 11.17 -15.76 26.97
C ILE A 49 12.25 -15.93 25.93
N GLU A 50 13.48 -16.06 26.41
CA GLU A 50 14.66 -16.34 25.62
C GLU A 50 14.98 -17.83 25.72
N VAL A 51 14.97 -18.51 24.57
CA VAL A 51 15.23 -19.94 24.46
C VAL A 51 16.66 -20.16 24.02
N PHE A 52 17.33 -21.05 24.72
CA PHE A 52 18.72 -21.44 24.49
C PHE A 52 18.78 -22.87 24.00
N ILE A 53 19.63 -23.11 23.01
CA ILE A 53 20.09 -24.45 22.62
C ILE A 53 21.59 -24.48 22.88
N ASP A 54 22.05 -25.43 23.70
CA ASP A 54 23.46 -25.62 24.09
C ASP A 54 24.14 -24.31 24.58
N GLY A 55 23.37 -23.48 25.29
CA GLY A 55 23.81 -22.19 25.82
C GLY A 55 23.81 -21.02 24.82
N ALA A 56 23.46 -21.25 23.55
CA ALA A 56 23.28 -20.20 22.55
C ALA A 56 21.80 -19.78 22.45
N SER A 57 21.54 -18.47 22.50
CA SER A 57 20.19 -17.92 22.32
C SER A 57 19.74 -18.13 20.88
N VAL A 58 18.62 -18.83 20.68
CA VAL A 58 18.12 -19.23 19.36
C VAL A 58 16.76 -18.65 19.01
N ALA A 59 15.99 -18.23 20.02
CA ALA A 59 14.66 -17.67 19.80
C ALA A 59 14.17 -16.85 21.00
N LEU A 60 13.26 -15.91 20.70
CA LEU A 60 12.50 -15.16 21.69
C LEU A 60 11.00 -15.37 21.44
N ALA A 61 10.22 -15.59 22.49
CA ALA A 61 8.75 -15.55 22.42
C ALA A 61 8.17 -14.73 23.55
N LYS A 62 7.06 -14.06 23.29
CA LYS A 62 6.29 -13.40 24.32
C LYS A 62 5.39 -14.44 24.99
N ALA A 63 5.33 -14.40 26.31
CA ALA A 63 4.42 -15.24 27.09
C ALA A 63 3.00 -14.64 27.08
N ASP A 64 2.37 -14.58 25.91
CA ASP A 64 1.06 -13.97 25.66
C ASP A 64 0.03 -14.92 25.04
N GLN A 65 0.34 -16.21 24.97
CA GLN A 65 -0.58 -17.27 24.54
C GLN A 65 -1.39 -17.78 25.72
N TYR A 66 -2.54 -18.38 25.44
CA TYR A 66 -3.37 -18.98 26.47
C TYR A 66 -2.69 -20.23 27.05
N GLU A 67 -2.49 -20.25 28.37
CA GLU A 67 -1.99 -21.36 29.16
C GLU A 67 -3.01 -21.67 30.27
N PRO A 68 -3.79 -22.76 30.14
CA PRO A 68 -4.83 -23.11 31.12
C PRO A 68 -4.26 -23.39 32.52
N ASP A 69 -3.01 -23.84 32.61
CA ASP A 69 -2.37 -24.22 33.87
C ASP A 69 -1.59 -23.07 34.54
N ALA A 70 -1.68 -21.85 34.00
CA ALA A 70 -1.06 -20.68 34.60
C ALA A 70 -1.64 -20.41 36.00
N PRO A 71 -0.82 -20.37 37.07
CA PRO A 71 -1.32 -20.42 38.44
C PRO A 71 -2.13 -19.19 38.87
N HIS A 72 -1.95 -18.04 38.19
CA HIS A 72 -2.65 -16.77 38.45
C HIS A 72 -2.74 -15.93 37.15
N GLY A 73 -3.65 -14.96 37.09
CA GLY A 73 -3.77 -14.01 35.96
C GLY A 73 -4.93 -14.29 35.01
N ASP A 74 -4.90 -13.70 33.81
CA ASP A 74 -5.94 -13.85 32.78
C ASP A 74 -5.71 -15.06 31.86
N GLN A 75 -4.83 -15.97 32.29
CA GLN A 75 -4.44 -17.20 31.58
C GLN A 75 -3.70 -16.96 30.26
N PHE A 76 -3.32 -15.74 29.90
CA PHE A 76 -2.48 -15.47 28.72
C PHE A 76 -1.01 -15.35 29.09
N HIS A 77 -0.42 -16.43 29.60
CA HIS A 77 0.98 -16.51 30.06
C HIS A 77 1.81 -17.60 29.36
N GLY A 78 1.24 -18.31 28.39
CA GLY A 78 1.90 -19.32 27.59
C GLY A 78 2.79 -18.72 26.51
N PHE A 79 3.78 -19.48 26.06
CA PHE A 79 4.57 -19.17 24.87
C PHE A 79 4.79 -20.45 24.06
N THR A 80 4.92 -20.25 22.76
CA THR A 80 5.32 -21.30 21.82
C THR A 80 6.45 -20.75 20.95
N VAL A 81 7.54 -21.49 20.85
CA VAL A 81 8.74 -21.15 20.11
C VAL A 81 9.06 -22.28 19.14
N GLN A 82 9.02 -22.00 17.84
CA GLN A 82 9.51 -22.95 16.86
C GLN A 82 11.04 -22.82 16.70
N LEU A 83 11.73 -23.93 16.91
CA LEU A 83 13.17 -24.07 16.80
C LEU A 83 13.49 -24.63 15.40
N ARG A 84 14.56 -24.14 14.77
CA ARG A 84 14.91 -24.59 13.41
C ARG A 84 15.33 -26.05 13.47
N GLN A 85 14.77 -26.89 12.60
CA GLN A 85 15.06 -28.33 12.55
C GLN A 85 16.58 -28.63 12.43
N ARG A 86 17.28 -27.87 11.57
CA ARG A 86 18.74 -27.96 11.42
C ARG A 86 19.53 -27.63 12.70
N VAL A 87 18.95 -26.85 13.61
CA VAL A 87 19.56 -26.51 14.91
C VAL A 87 19.25 -27.59 15.94
N LEU A 88 18.12 -28.29 15.80
CA LEU A 88 17.74 -29.42 16.67
C LEU A 88 18.47 -30.73 16.33
N GLU A 89 18.95 -30.89 15.09
CA GLU A 89 19.67 -32.09 14.62
C GLU A 89 20.94 -32.38 15.43
N ASP A 90 21.64 -31.34 15.87
CA ASP A 90 22.91 -31.44 16.62
C ASP A 90 22.80 -30.96 18.09
N ALA A 91 21.59 -30.60 18.54
CA ALA A 91 21.35 -30.03 19.86
C ALA A 91 21.44 -31.07 20.99
N GLN A 92 21.99 -30.69 22.15
CA GLN A 92 22.03 -31.56 23.34
C GLN A 92 21.09 -31.09 24.46
N LEU A 93 20.90 -29.78 24.61
CA LEU A 93 20.15 -29.20 25.72
C LEU A 93 19.35 -27.97 25.27
N ILE A 94 18.05 -27.94 25.60
CA ILE A 94 17.20 -26.75 25.48
C ILE A 94 16.85 -26.23 26.87
N THR A 95 17.09 -24.95 27.10
CA THR A 95 16.68 -24.20 28.30
C THR A 95 15.99 -22.91 27.90
N ALA A 96 15.31 -22.26 28.84
CA ALA A 96 14.67 -20.98 28.60
C ALA A 96 14.79 -20.08 29.83
N LYS A 97 14.86 -18.77 29.63
CA LYS A 97 14.86 -17.78 30.73
C LYS A 97 14.02 -16.57 30.36
N ILE A 98 13.62 -15.77 31.34
CA ILE A 98 12.98 -14.49 31.04
C ILE A 98 14.05 -13.50 30.57
N ALA A 99 13.89 -13.01 29.34
CA ALA A 99 14.82 -12.13 28.67
C ALA A 99 15.13 -10.89 29.52
N ASN A 100 16.40 -10.47 29.54
CA ASN A 100 16.91 -9.36 30.34
C ASN A 100 16.79 -9.54 31.87
N THR A 101 16.60 -10.78 32.33
CA THR A 101 16.64 -11.14 33.75
C THR A 101 17.58 -12.33 33.98
N GLY A 102 17.90 -12.61 35.24
CA GLY A 102 18.60 -13.84 35.65
C GLY A 102 17.65 -15.00 35.98
N PHE A 103 16.36 -14.90 35.68
CA PHE A 103 15.36 -15.91 36.04
C PHE A 103 15.24 -16.97 34.94
N GLU A 104 15.71 -18.17 35.22
CA GLU A 104 15.54 -19.35 34.36
C GLU A 104 14.17 -19.98 34.57
N LEU A 105 13.52 -20.38 33.48
CA LEU A 105 12.27 -21.13 33.55
C LEU A 105 12.56 -22.52 34.10
N GLU A 106 11.63 -23.06 34.89
CA GLU A 106 11.75 -24.41 35.40
C GLU A 106 11.66 -25.44 34.25
N GLY A 107 12.58 -26.40 34.22
CA GLY A 107 12.60 -27.46 33.21
C GLY A 107 13.67 -27.26 32.14
N GLU A 108 14.20 -28.38 31.68
CA GLU A 108 15.19 -28.47 30.60
C GLU A 108 14.85 -29.66 29.72
N ILE A 109 15.22 -29.58 28.43
CA ILE A 109 14.99 -30.67 27.48
C ILE A 109 16.32 -31.18 26.98
N LEU A 110 16.66 -32.41 27.37
CA LEU A 110 17.81 -33.14 26.85
C LEU A 110 17.44 -33.79 25.52
N LEU A 111 18.26 -33.54 24.50
CA LEU A 111 18.12 -34.12 23.17
C LEU A 111 19.18 -35.22 22.92
N PRO A 112 18.84 -36.30 22.19
CA PRO A 112 17.57 -36.53 21.52
C PRO A 112 16.49 -37.02 22.50
N SER A 113 15.40 -36.26 22.63
CA SER A 113 14.24 -36.67 23.42
C SER A 113 13.35 -37.57 22.58
N SER A 114 12.79 -38.64 23.16
CA SER A 114 11.72 -39.39 22.49
C SER A 114 10.55 -38.44 22.16
N PRO A 115 10.04 -38.40 20.91
CA PRO A 115 8.91 -37.55 20.57
C PRO A 115 7.75 -37.87 21.51
N ARG A 116 7.28 -36.89 22.29
CA ARG A 116 6.02 -37.07 23.03
C ARG A 116 4.91 -37.33 22.01
N GLN A 117 4.12 -38.37 22.25
CA GLN A 117 2.97 -38.78 21.41
C GLN A 117 1.78 -37.81 21.50
N GLU A 118 1.97 -36.58 21.94
CA GLU A 118 0.93 -35.57 21.91
C GLU A 118 0.97 -34.86 20.55
N ALA A 119 -0.19 -34.92 19.88
CA ALA A 119 -0.49 -34.18 18.67
C ALA A 119 -0.04 -32.72 18.80
N ALA A 120 0.91 -32.27 17.97
CA ALA A 120 1.28 -30.86 17.90
C ALA A 120 0.01 -30.04 17.64
N ALA A 121 -0.28 -29.08 18.53
CA ALA A 121 -1.47 -28.25 18.43
C ALA A 121 -1.46 -27.44 17.14
N VAL A 122 -2.65 -27.20 16.57
CA VAL A 122 -2.82 -26.35 15.40
C VAL A 122 -2.29 -24.96 15.73
N ALA A 123 -1.22 -24.55 15.06
CA ALA A 123 -0.63 -23.24 15.26
C ALA A 123 -1.54 -22.18 14.64
N SER A 124 -1.88 -21.15 15.40
CA SER A 124 -2.82 -20.15 14.92
C SER A 124 -2.66 -18.80 15.58
N GLN A 125 -3.15 -17.78 14.89
CA GLN A 125 -3.30 -16.43 15.42
C GLN A 125 -4.49 -15.75 14.74
N VAL A 126 -5.26 -14.98 15.50
CA VAL A 126 -6.33 -14.12 15.01
C VAL A 126 -6.16 -12.71 15.58
N TRP A 127 -6.52 -11.72 14.79
CA TRP A 127 -6.48 -10.32 15.20
C TRP A 127 -7.61 -9.52 14.53
N HIS A 128 -7.92 -8.37 15.12
CA HIS A 128 -8.88 -7.40 14.61
C HIS A 128 -8.43 -5.97 14.98
N THR A 129 -8.87 -4.98 14.21
CA THR A 129 -8.49 -3.56 14.36
C THR A 129 -9.69 -2.66 14.68
N GLY A 130 -10.81 -3.28 15.08
CA GLY A 130 -12.06 -2.60 15.46
C GLY A 130 -13.15 -2.63 14.38
N GLY A 131 -12.86 -3.14 13.17
CA GLY A 131 -13.78 -3.23 12.03
C GLY A 131 -14.68 -4.46 11.95
N LEU A 132 -15.52 -4.46 10.91
CA LEU A 132 -16.32 -5.62 10.50
C LEU A 132 -15.48 -6.63 9.72
N ARG A 133 -14.17 -6.66 9.94
CA ARG A 133 -13.24 -7.56 9.30
C ARG A 133 -12.22 -8.07 10.29
N VAL A 134 -12.01 -9.37 10.26
CA VAL A 134 -11.12 -10.12 11.13
C VAL A 134 -10.16 -10.89 10.23
N ALA A 135 -8.90 -10.96 10.62
CA ALA A 135 -7.89 -11.70 9.87
C ALA A 135 -7.06 -12.55 10.81
N GLY A 136 -6.45 -13.58 10.26
CA GLY A 136 -5.68 -14.54 11.03
C GLY A 136 -4.98 -15.54 10.14
N TRP A 137 -4.34 -16.51 10.77
CA TRP A 137 -3.84 -17.71 10.12
C TRP A 137 -4.02 -18.91 11.05
N CYS A 138 -4.15 -20.10 10.44
CA CYS A 138 -4.35 -21.35 11.16
C CYS A 138 -3.72 -22.49 10.36
N TRP A 139 -2.66 -23.10 10.89
CA TRP A 139 -1.86 -24.11 10.20
C TRP A 139 -1.79 -25.40 11.03
N ASP A 140 -2.12 -26.50 10.37
CA ASP A 140 -2.07 -27.84 10.96
C ASP A 140 -0.70 -28.49 10.67
N PRO A 141 0.18 -28.66 11.68
CA PRO A 141 1.50 -29.26 11.48
C PRO A 141 1.45 -30.73 11.06
N GLN A 142 0.36 -31.45 11.37
CA GLN A 142 0.21 -32.87 11.05
C GLN A 142 -0.26 -33.08 9.62
N THR A 143 -1.00 -32.10 9.10
CA THR A 143 -1.43 -32.06 7.70
C THR A 143 -1.05 -30.72 7.06
N PRO A 144 0.25 -30.48 6.74
CA PRO A 144 0.75 -29.17 6.32
C PRO A 144 0.13 -28.57 5.05
N HIS A 145 -0.59 -29.37 4.27
CA HIS A 145 -1.28 -28.95 3.05
C HIS A 145 -2.81 -28.83 3.23
N ARG A 146 -3.33 -29.12 4.44
CA ARG A 146 -4.75 -28.99 4.77
C ARG A 146 -5.07 -27.55 5.13
N HIS A 147 -6.15 -27.02 4.58
CA HIS A 147 -6.68 -25.72 4.96
C HIS A 147 -7.69 -25.88 6.09
N VAL A 148 -7.37 -25.32 7.26
CA VAL A 148 -8.21 -25.38 8.47
C VAL A 148 -9.43 -24.48 8.29
N GLN A 149 -10.63 -24.96 8.66
CA GLN A 149 -11.81 -24.09 8.75
C GLN A 149 -11.81 -23.32 10.07
N VAL A 150 -12.13 -22.04 10.00
CA VAL A 150 -12.27 -21.16 11.17
C VAL A 150 -13.72 -20.71 11.27
N THR A 151 -14.30 -20.82 12.45
CA THR A 151 -15.68 -20.46 12.76
C THR A 151 -15.72 -19.35 13.80
N LEU A 152 -16.43 -18.28 13.50
CA LEU A 152 -16.67 -17.17 14.40
C LEU A 152 -18.06 -17.34 15.03
N ARG A 153 -18.14 -17.34 16.36
CA ARG A 153 -19.37 -17.54 17.12
C ARG A 153 -19.60 -16.42 18.11
N GLU A 154 -20.84 -15.97 18.22
CA GLU A 154 -21.31 -15.17 19.34
C GLU A 154 -22.32 -16.04 20.10
N ASP A 155 -22.00 -16.35 21.36
CA ASP A 155 -22.70 -17.36 22.15
C ASP A 155 -22.87 -18.68 21.36
N ASN A 156 -24.11 -19.13 21.16
CA ASN A 156 -24.40 -20.35 20.41
C ASN A 156 -24.54 -20.14 18.89
N ARG A 157 -24.50 -18.90 18.40
CA ARG A 157 -24.76 -18.57 16.99
C ARG A 157 -23.46 -18.48 16.20
N VAL A 158 -23.39 -19.21 15.08
CA VAL A 158 -22.31 -19.01 14.09
C VAL A 158 -22.57 -17.71 13.34
N ILE A 159 -21.60 -16.80 13.42
CA ILE A 159 -21.63 -15.48 12.79
C ILE A 159 -21.08 -15.56 11.38
N ALA A 160 -19.93 -16.23 11.21
CA ALA A 160 -19.28 -16.40 9.92
C ALA A 160 -18.30 -17.58 9.97
N GLN A 161 -17.93 -18.12 8.80
CA GLN A 161 -16.90 -19.15 8.64
C GLN A 161 -15.94 -18.78 7.51
N ALA A 162 -14.66 -19.18 7.63
CA ALA A 162 -13.66 -18.97 6.59
C ALA A 162 -12.68 -20.15 6.53
N THR A 163 -12.28 -20.50 5.32
CA THR A 163 -11.19 -21.44 5.06
C THR A 163 -9.85 -20.72 5.18
N CYS A 164 -8.88 -21.32 5.87
CA CYS A 164 -7.51 -20.83 5.91
C CYS A 164 -6.76 -21.25 4.64
N ASN A 165 -7.03 -20.57 3.52
CA ASN A 165 -6.46 -20.84 2.20
C ASN A 165 -5.83 -19.61 1.53
N MET A 166 -5.65 -18.52 2.26
CA MET A 166 -5.02 -17.30 1.75
C MET A 166 -3.53 -17.33 2.05
N HIS A 167 -2.71 -16.81 1.14
CA HIS A 167 -1.30 -16.59 1.43
C HIS A 167 -1.14 -15.69 2.67
N HIS A 168 -0.24 -16.06 3.59
CA HIS A 168 0.09 -15.25 4.74
C HIS A 168 1.60 -15.16 4.96
N GLN A 169 2.13 -13.94 5.01
CA GLN A 169 3.57 -13.69 5.09
C GLN A 169 4.24 -14.34 6.30
N ALA A 170 3.56 -14.43 7.45
CA ALA A 170 4.09 -15.11 8.63
C ALA A 170 4.37 -16.62 8.41
N LEU A 171 3.81 -17.19 7.34
CA LEU A 171 3.95 -18.59 6.96
C LEU A 171 4.82 -18.78 5.71
N ALA A 172 5.50 -17.72 5.23
CA ALA A 172 6.33 -17.78 4.02
C ALA A 172 7.42 -18.86 4.03
N TYR A 173 7.82 -19.35 5.22
CA TYR A 173 8.83 -20.40 5.41
C TYR A 173 8.24 -21.80 5.66
N ARG A 174 6.92 -21.97 5.60
CA ARG A 174 6.23 -23.27 5.74
C ARG A 174 6.22 -24.03 4.40
N ALA A 175 5.83 -25.30 4.45
CA ALA A 175 5.64 -26.14 3.26
C ALA A 175 4.63 -25.51 2.27
N THR A 176 3.59 -24.87 2.79
CA THR A 176 2.78 -23.90 2.05
C THR A 176 2.52 -22.70 2.94
N SER A 177 2.38 -21.53 2.33
CA SER A 177 2.09 -20.27 3.03
C SER A 177 0.61 -19.89 2.95
N ASP A 178 -0.21 -20.76 2.36
CA ASP A 178 -1.62 -20.52 2.05
C ASP A 178 -2.53 -20.96 3.21
N HIS A 179 -2.23 -20.47 4.42
CA HIS A 179 -3.04 -20.78 5.62
C HIS A 179 -3.50 -19.54 6.41
N GLY A 180 -3.49 -18.38 5.76
CA GLY A 180 -4.18 -17.19 6.22
C GLY A 180 -5.68 -17.26 5.96
N PHE A 181 -6.44 -16.45 6.67
CA PHE A 181 -7.84 -16.17 6.40
C PHE A 181 -8.14 -14.70 6.64
N THR A 182 -9.14 -14.20 5.94
CA THR A 182 -9.83 -12.93 6.23
C THR A 182 -11.31 -13.23 6.20
N ILE A 183 -12.03 -12.71 7.19
CA ILE A 183 -13.46 -12.93 7.32
C ILE A 183 -14.16 -11.60 7.58
N ASP A 184 -15.21 -11.37 6.82
CA ASP A 184 -16.07 -10.20 6.98
C ASP A 184 -17.25 -10.55 7.89
N LEU A 185 -17.47 -9.69 8.87
CA LEU A 185 -18.53 -9.81 9.85
C LEU A 185 -19.83 -9.20 9.31
N PRO A 186 -21.00 -9.70 9.74
CA PRO A 186 -22.29 -9.11 9.36
C PRO A 186 -22.37 -7.63 9.76
N TRP A 187 -22.88 -6.79 8.86
CA TRP A 187 -23.06 -5.35 9.11
C TRP A 187 -23.93 -5.05 10.33
N GLU A 188 -24.84 -5.96 10.66
CA GLU A 188 -25.76 -5.85 11.78
C GLU A 188 -25.04 -5.78 13.13
N LEU A 189 -23.76 -6.19 13.20
CA LEU A 189 -22.90 -6.05 14.38
C LEU A 189 -22.37 -4.62 14.57
N ALA A 190 -22.63 -3.71 13.63
CA ALA A 190 -22.36 -2.27 13.76
C ALA A 190 -23.52 -1.51 14.41
N ASP A 191 -24.08 -2.03 15.52
CA ASP A 191 -25.23 -1.42 16.22
C ASP A 191 -24.83 -0.56 17.45
N GLY A 192 -23.54 -0.52 17.78
CA GLY A 192 -22.96 0.19 18.93
C GLY A 192 -22.97 -0.59 20.25
N LYS A 193 -23.45 -1.83 20.27
CA LYS A 193 -23.35 -2.74 21.42
C LYS A 193 -22.02 -3.49 21.40
N LEU A 194 -21.62 -4.00 22.57
CA LEU A 194 -20.44 -4.86 22.69
C LEU A 194 -20.82 -6.28 22.25
N HIS A 195 -20.13 -6.77 21.23
CA HIS A 195 -20.18 -8.14 20.73
C HIS A 195 -18.88 -8.85 21.11
N VAL A 196 -18.98 -10.06 21.67
CA VAL A 196 -17.82 -10.90 22.03
C VAL A 196 -17.86 -12.14 21.14
N ILE A 197 -16.87 -12.26 20.26
CA ILE A 197 -16.86 -13.27 19.21
C ILE A 197 -15.72 -14.26 19.47
N GLU A 198 -16.09 -15.51 19.72
CA GLU A 198 -15.15 -16.63 19.80
C GLU A 198 -14.74 -17.07 18.39
N VAL A 199 -13.43 -17.23 18.18
CA VAL A 199 -12.83 -17.67 16.92
C VAL A 199 -12.24 -19.05 17.14
N LEU A 200 -12.86 -20.06 16.53
CA LEU A 200 -12.54 -21.48 16.74
C LEU A 200 -12.03 -22.11 15.45
N ASN A 201 -11.07 -23.03 15.54
CA ASN A 201 -10.67 -23.87 14.42
C ASN A 201 -11.67 -25.03 14.21
N ASP A 202 -11.43 -25.87 13.21
CA ASP A 202 -12.30 -26.99 12.85
C ASP A 202 -12.30 -28.16 13.85
N LEU A 203 -11.40 -28.12 14.83
CA LEU A 203 -11.34 -29.00 15.99
C LEU A 203 -12.07 -28.40 17.21
N GLY A 204 -12.67 -27.21 17.07
CA GLY A 204 -13.35 -26.50 18.16
C GLY A 204 -12.42 -25.82 19.15
N MET A 205 -11.11 -25.72 18.84
CA MET A 205 -10.13 -25.04 19.70
C MET A 205 -10.06 -23.54 19.37
N PRO A 206 -10.01 -22.64 20.36
CA PRO A 206 -9.88 -21.21 20.11
C PRO A 206 -8.53 -20.87 19.48
N LEU A 207 -8.54 -19.94 18.53
CA LEU A 207 -7.32 -19.41 17.94
C LEU A 207 -6.64 -18.43 18.92
N SER A 208 -5.31 -18.32 18.86
CA SER A 208 -4.57 -17.33 19.68
C SER A 208 -5.03 -15.91 19.34
N GLY A 209 -5.57 -15.17 20.32
CA GLY A 209 -6.18 -13.86 20.11
C GLY A 209 -7.73 -13.86 20.14
N SER A 210 -8.35 -15.03 20.30
CA SER A 210 -9.78 -15.20 20.61
C SER A 210 -10.04 -15.15 22.12
N PRO A 211 -11.20 -14.65 22.59
CA PRO A 211 -12.27 -14.01 21.82
C PRO A 211 -11.92 -12.57 21.43
N ILE A 212 -12.43 -12.13 20.29
CA ILE A 212 -12.33 -10.73 19.86
C ILE A 212 -13.52 -9.93 20.41
N ARG A 213 -13.30 -8.64 20.67
CA ARG A 213 -14.32 -7.73 21.21
C ARG A 213 -14.63 -6.61 20.22
N LEU A 214 -15.86 -6.55 19.73
CA LEU A 214 -16.31 -5.57 18.74
C LEU A 214 -17.36 -4.65 19.37
N ARG A 215 -17.20 -3.32 19.26
CA ARG A 215 -18.25 -2.37 19.64
C ARG A 215 -18.22 -1.17 18.72
N CYS A 216 -19.16 -1.11 17.79
CA CYS A 216 -18.94 -0.31 16.60
C CYS A 216 -20.24 0.26 16.01
N ARG A 217 -20.21 1.48 15.44
CA ARG A 217 -21.32 2.13 14.70
C ARG A 217 -20.79 2.71 13.38
N PRO A 218 -21.55 2.71 12.27
CA PRO A 218 -21.08 3.20 10.98
C PRO A 218 -20.65 4.68 11.01
N GLU A 219 -21.43 5.53 11.68
CA GLU A 219 -21.29 6.99 11.59
C GLU A 219 -20.14 7.57 12.47
N GLY A 220 -19.53 6.74 13.31
CA GLY A 220 -18.55 7.16 14.31
C GLY A 220 -19.15 8.01 15.44
N LEU A 221 -18.35 8.26 16.48
CA LEU A 221 -18.79 9.05 17.65
C LEU A 221 -18.92 10.54 17.32
N GLU A 222 -18.09 11.06 16.41
CA GLU A 222 -18.05 12.48 16.04
C GLU A 222 -19.38 12.95 15.42
N SER A 223 -19.95 12.19 14.48
CA SER A 223 -21.28 12.50 13.91
C SER A 223 -22.39 12.52 14.97
N LEU A 224 -22.33 11.61 15.94
CA LEU A 224 -23.30 11.58 17.05
C LEU A 224 -23.14 12.81 17.95
N LEU A 225 -21.91 13.23 18.23
CA LEU A 225 -21.63 14.42 19.04
C LEU A 225 -22.07 15.71 18.34
N GLN A 226 -21.82 15.84 17.03
CA GLN A 226 -22.27 16.98 16.22
C GLN A 226 -23.79 17.10 16.17
N GLN A 227 -24.52 15.97 16.18
CA GLN A 227 -25.98 15.95 16.26
C GLN A 227 -26.51 16.34 17.65
N LEU A 228 -25.75 16.07 18.72
CA LEU A 228 -26.21 16.26 20.08
C LEU A 228 -25.91 17.67 20.63
N GLN A 229 -24.81 18.34 20.26
CA GLN A 229 -24.51 19.72 20.69
C GLN A 229 -23.61 20.50 19.71
N PRO A 230 -24.08 21.62 19.12
CA PRO A 230 -23.30 22.41 18.17
C PRO A 230 -22.26 23.40 18.78
N ASN A 231 -22.18 23.58 20.11
CA ASN A 231 -21.23 24.51 20.78
C ASN A 231 -20.67 23.94 22.11
N PRO A 232 -19.58 23.15 22.10
CA PRO A 232 -19.03 22.53 23.31
C PRO A 232 -18.12 23.47 24.12
N ASP A 233 -18.10 23.33 25.45
CA ASP A 233 -17.13 24.01 26.33
C ASP A 233 -15.72 23.37 26.24
N THR A 234 -14.66 24.10 26.64
CA THR A 234 -13.25 23.65 26.53
C THR A 234 -12.89 22.42 27.37
N ALA A 235 -13.42 22.28 28.59
CA ALA A 235 -13.23 21.11 29.45
C ALA A 235 -14.02 19.91 28.93
N LEU A 236 -15.23 20.13 28.41
CA LEU A 236 -16.01 19.11 27.71
C LEU A 236 -15.31 18.67 26.43
N LEU A 237 -14.72 19.59 25.65
CA LEU A 237 -13.95 19.27 24.45
C LEU A 237 -12.71 18.42 24.78
N ALA A 238 -12.01 18.72 25.87
CA ALA A 238 -10.88 17.92 26.33
C ALA A 238 -11.31 16.49 26.73
N LEU A 239 -12.40 16.37 27.50
CA LEU A 239 -12.97 15.07 27.88
C LEU A 239 -13.51 14.29 26.67
N LEU A 240 -14.22 14.95 25.76
CA LEU A 240 -14.69 14.37 24.51
C LEU A 240 -13.53 13.94 23.61
N THR A 241 -12.42 14.68 23.60
CA THR A 241 -11.20 14.30 22.87
C THR A 241 -10.57 13.03 23.47
N GLU A 242 -10.54 12.91 24.80
CA GLU A 242 -9.97 11.76 25.48
C GLU A 242 -10.85 10.50 25.33
N VAL A 243 -12.17 10.65 25.47
CA VAL A 243 -13.15 9.58 25.21
C VAL A 243 -13.19 9.19 23.73
N ALA A 244 -13.09 10.17 22.81
CA ALA A 244 -13.01 9.91 21.38
C ALA A 244 -11.72 9.15 21.02
N LYS A 245 -10.57 9.47 21.63
CA LYS A 245 -9.34 8.69 21.42
C LYS A 245 -9.50 7.23 21.82
N GLU A 246 -10.11 6.96 22.97
CA GLU A 246 -10.32 5.60 23.47
C GLU A 246 -11.41 4.82 22.70
N GLN A 247 -12.40 5.53 22.14
CA GLN A 247 -13.43 4.93 21.27
C GLN A 247 -12.97 4.76 19.82
N SER A 248 -12.18 5.66 19.27
CA SER A 248 -11.63 5.54 17.91
C SER A 248 -10.70 4.34 17.77
N SER A 249 -10.09 3.86 18.84
CA SER A 249 -9.39 2.56 18.84
C SER A 249 -10.31 1.34 18.78
N ARG A 250 -11.62 1.51 19.01
CA ARG A 250 -12.64 0.46 19.10
C ARG A 250 -13.69 0.52 17.99
N LEU A 251 -13.76 1.62 17.25
CA LEU A 251 -14.63 1.81 16.08
C LEU A 251 -14.19 0.94 14.91
N PRO A 252 -15.09 0.66 13.94
CA PRO A 252 -14.65 0.10 12.69
C PRO A 252 -13.60 1.01 12.08
N LYS A 253 -12.65 0.40 11.39
CA LYS A 253 -11.73 1.11 10.51
C LYS A 253 -11.95 0.72 9.05
N SER A 254 -12.60 -0.42 8.84
CA SER A 254 -12.79 -0.98 7.52
C SER A 254 -14.01 -1.90 7.42
N ALA A 255 -14.48 -2.11 6.19
CA ALA A 255 -15.43 -3.14 5.81
C ALA A 255 -15.05 -3.75 4.44
N GLY A 256 -15.36 -5.02 4.22
CA GLY A 256 -15.19 -5.65 2.91
C GLY A 256 -16.05 -5.04 1.80
N TRP A 257 -15.62 -5.24 0.55
CA TRP A 257 -16.25 -4.68 -0.66
C TRP A 257 -17.72 -5.06 -0.84
N GLN A 258 -18.15 -6.24 -0.38
CA GLN A 258 -19.54 -6.68 -0.41
C GLN A 258 -20.48 -5.81 0.44
N HIS A 259 -19.95 -5.03 1.38
CA HIS A 259 -20.73 -4.09 2.18
C HIS A 259 -20.95 -2.74 1.46
N TYR A 260 -20.41 -2.56 0.26
CA TYR A 260 -20.55 -1.32 -0.51
C TYR A 260 -21.99 -0.79 -0.64
N PRO A 261 -23.03 -1.60 -0.95
CA PRO A 261 -24.39 -1.07 -1.04
C PRO A 261 -24.86 -0.39 0.27
N ARG A 262 -24.53 -0.98 1.43
CA ARG A 262 -24.89 -0.45 2.75
C ARG A 262 -24.04 0.78 3.10
N TRP A 263 -22.76 0.70 2.79
CA TRP A 263 -21.82 1.81 2.95
C TRP A 263 -22.25 3.06 2.13
N PHE A 264 -22.67 2.87 0.88
CA PHE A 264 -23.13 3.97 0.01
C PHE A 264 -24.38 4.65 0.59
N GLU A 265 -25.35 3.87 1.06
CA GLU A 265 -26.57 4.40 1.68
C GLU A 265 -26.28 5.17 2.98
N ALA A 266 -25.26 4.76 3.73
CA ALA A 266 -24.84 5.44 4.96
C ALA A 266 -24.12 6.77 4.70
N PHE A 267 -23.12 6.79 3.80
CA PHE A 267 -22.20 7.94 3.69
C PHE A 267 -22.40 8.81 2.45
N GLN A 268 -22.89 8.23 1.35
CA GLN A 268 -22.99 8.94 0.07
C GLN A 268 -24.36 9.59 -0.13
N LYS A 269 -25.44 8.86 0.20
CA LYS A 269 -26.82 9.32 0.00
C LYS A 269 -27.28 10.39 0.99
N GLN A 270 -26.78 10.36 2.22
CA GLN A 270 -27.22 11.23 3.31
C GLN A 270 -26.54 12.61 3.34
N ASN A 271 -25.67 12.93 2.36
CA ASN A 271 -24.98 14.22 2.28
C ASN A 271 -25.65 15.14 1.22
N PRO A 272 -26.72 15.89 1.59
CA PRO A 272 -27.26 16.93 0.74
C PRO A 272 -26.33 18.15 0.74
N ILE A 273 -25.94 18.62 -0.44
CA ILE A 273 -25.15 19.85 -0.58
C ILE A 273 -26.11 21.03 -0.72
N ALA A 274 -25.79 22.15 -0.06
CA ALA A 274 -26.56 23.38 -0.18
C ALA A 274 -26.60 23.85 -1.65
N VAL A 275 -27.81 24.03 -2.16
CA VAL A 275 -28.05 24.38 -3.56
C VAL A 275 -27.64 25.83 -3.79
N THR A 276 -26.62 26.04 -4.63
CA THR A 276 -26.29 27.35 -5.18
C THR A 276 -26.81 27.41 -6.63
N PRO A 277 -27.45 28.51 -7.06
CA PRO A 277 -27.91 28.65 -8.44
C PRO A 277 -26.76 28.49 -9.45
N LEU A 278 -27.04 27.84 -10.58
CA LEU A 278 -26.07 27.69 -11.66
C LEU A 278 -25.64 29.03 -12.23
N LYS A 279 -24.34 29.19 -12.40
CA LYS A 279 -23.74 30.30 -13.17
C LYS A 279 -23.13 29.84 -14.50
N PHE A 280 -23.34 28.58 -14.90
CA PHE A 280 -22.82 28.00 -16.14
C PHE A 280 -23.94 27.30 -16.93
N LYS A 281 -23.72 27.12 -18.24
CA LYS A 281 -24.65 26.48 -19.17
C LYS A 281 -24.18 25.06 -19.56
N PRO A 282 -24.63 24.01 -18.86
CA PRO A 282 -24.22 22.65 -19.18
C PRO A 282 -24.87 22.12 -20.47
N GLY A 283 -24.07 21.54 -21.33
CA GLY A 283 -24.49 20.70 -22.44
C GLY A 283 -24.36 19.22 -22.09
N VAL A 284 -25.29 18.39 -22.56
CA VAL A 284 -25.21 16.93 -22.42
C VAL A 284 -24.97 16.29 -23.78
N LEU A 285 -23.91 15.48 -23.86
CA LEU A 285 -23.57 14.67 -25.01
C LEU A 285 -23.99 13.22 -24.74
N LEU A 286 -25.11 12.81 -25.32
CA LEU A 286 -25.60 11.43 -25.23
C LEU A 286 -24.95 10.56 -26.33
N VAL A 287 -24.07 9.65 -25.92
CA VAL A 287 -23.40 8.69 -26.80
C VAL A 287 -24.23 7.41 -26.86
N SER A 288 -24.79 7.10 -28.04
CA SER A 288 -25.74 5.99 -28.19
C SER A 288 -25.60 5.26 -29.51
N GLU A 289 -25.75 3.93 -29.48
CA GLU A 289 -25.89 3.08 -30.67
C GLU A 289 -27.33 3.07 -31.24
N GLY A 290 -28.24 3.87 -30.70
CA GLY A 290 -29.62 3.99 -31.18
C GLY A 290 -30.65 3.14 -30.42
N ASN A 291 -30.26 2.55 -29.29
CA ASN A 291 -31.19 1.80 -28.43
C ASN A 291 -32.04 2.76 -27.59
N ALA A 292 -33.29 2.97 -28.01
CA ALA A 292 -34.22 3.90 -27.37
C ALA A 292 -34.47 3.60 -25.88
N ALA A 293 -34.44 2.34 -25.45
CA ALA A 293 -34.66 1.99 -24.05
C ALA A 293 -33.46 2.41 -23.17
N LEU A 294 -32.23 2.19 -23.64
CA LEU A 294 -31.02 2.62 -22.94
C LEU A 294 -30.90 4.15 -22.92
N GLU A 295 -31.26 4.81 -24.03
CA GLU A 295 -31.32 6.27 -24.09
C GLU A 295 -32.31 6.83 -23.06
N GLN A 296 -33.52 6.24 -22.97
CA GLN A 296 -34.52 6.67 -22.01
C GLN A 296 -34.04 6.54 -20.56
N ILE A 297 -33.34 5.44 -20.21
CA ILE A 297 -32.74 5.26 -18.88
C ILE A 297 -31.79 6.41 -18.52
N SER A 298 -30.92 6.80 -19.44
CA SER A 298 -29.99 7.91 -19.23
C SER A 298 -30.71 9.25 -19.12
N LEU A 299 -31.68 9.51 -19.99
CA LEU A 299 -32.47 10.75 -19.98
C LEU A 299 -33.32 10.88 -18.70
N ASP A 300 -33.94 9.79 -18.24
CA ASP A 300 -34.72 9.77 -17.00
C ASP A 300 -33.83 10.08 -15.78
N SER A 301 -32.57 9.66 -15.80
CA SER A 301 -31.62 9.94 -14.71
C SER A 301 -31.29 11.42 -14.52
N LEU A 302 -31.46 12.23 -15.56
CA LEU A 302 -31.25 13.68 -15.47
C LEU A 302 -32.25 14.32 -14.50
N GLY A 303 -33.44 13.74 -14.36
CA GLY A 303 -34.44 14.20 -13.39
C GLY A 303 -34.67 15.71 -13.45
N GLY A 304 -34.51 16.40 -12.31
CA GLY A 304 -34.63 17.85 -12.22
C GLY A 304 -33.51 18.65 -12.91
N ASP A 305 -32.33 18.04 -13.14
CA ASP A 305 -31.22 18.71 -13.81
C ASP A 305 -31.54 18.99 -15.29
N ILE A 306 -32.54 18.33 -15.89
CA ILE A 306 -32.92 18.55 -17.29
C ILE A 306 -33.32 20.00 -17.58
N GLN A 307 -33.88 20.70 -16.59
CA GLN A 307 -34.28 22.11 -16.71
C GLN A 307 -33.08 23.05 -16.75
N ASN A 308 -31.94 22.58 -16.28
CA ASN A 308 -30.70 23.32 -16.19
C ASN A 308 -29.78 23.11 -17.40
N ILE A 309 -30.10 22.15 -18.26
CA ILE A 309 -29.30 21.83 -19.46
C ILE A 309 -29.58 22.89 -20.54
N CYS A 310 -28.52 23.48 -21.06
CA CYS A 310 -28.57 24.44 -22.16
C CYS A 310 -28.93 23.75 -23.49
N GLN A 311 -28.29 22.61 -23.77
CA GLN A 311 -28.53 21.85 -24.99
C GLN A 311 -28.22 20.37 -24.75
N LEU A 312 -29.05 19.50 -25.32
CA LEU A 312 -28.76 18.07 -25.45
C LEU A 312 -28.42 17.75 -26.90
N ALA A 313 -27.31 17.04 -27.13
CA ALA A 313 -26.91 16.56 -28.44
C ALA A 313 -26.64 15.06 -28.36
N LYS A 314 -27.09 14.34 -29.40
CA LYS A 314 -26.93 12.89 -29.51
C LYS A 314 -25.89 12.57 -30.58
N ALA A 315 -25.01 11.63 -30.30
CA ALA A 315 -24.01 11.15 -31.25
C ALA A 315 -23.90 9.62 -31.24
N ALA A 316 -23.53 9.07 -32.40
CA ALA A 316 -23.08 7.69 -32.49
C ALA A 316 -21.64 7.58 -31.93
N PRO A 317 -21.27 6.47 -31.26
CA PRO A 317 -19.92 6.30 -30.70
C PRO A 317 -18.79 6.49 -31.71
N ALA A 318 -19.05 6.16 -32.98
CA ALA A 318 -18.08 6.28 -34.06
C ALA A 318 -17.73 7.73 -34.46
N ASN A 319 -18.60 8.71 -34.18
CA ASN A 319 -18.31 10.10 -34.48
C ASN A 319 -19.12 11.07 -33.59
N LEU A 320 -18.42 11.67 -32.64
CA LEU A 320 -18.96 12.65 -31.68
C LEU A 320 -18.86 14.09 -32.19
N LEU A 321 -18.01 14.37 -33.18
CA LEU A 321 -17.66 15.74 -33.57
C LEU A 321 -18.89 16.62 -33.89
N PRO A 322 -19.87 16.19 -34.70
CA PRO A 322 -21.02 17.04 -35.02
C PRO A 322 -21.84 17.45 -33.79
N ALA A 323 -22.02 16.52 -32.84
CA ALA A 323 -22.75 16.80 -31.61
C ALA A 323 -21.96 17.70 -30.66
N VAL A 324 -20.64 17.52 -30.57
CA VAL A 324 -19.76 18.42 -29.80
C VAL A 324 -19.80 19.83 -30.36
N GLU A 325 -19.67 19.99 -31.69
CA GLU A 325 -19.75 21.30 -32.35
C GLU A 325 -21.14 21.94 -32.18
N GLN A 326 -22.21 21.14 -32.21
CA GLN A 326 -23.56 21.62 -31.92
C GLN A 326 -23.67 22.18 -30.48
N LEU A 327 -23.11 21.48 -29.48
CA LEU A 327 -23.12 21.94 -28.10
C LEU A 327 -22.34 23.24 -27.91
N LEU A 328 -21.15 23.33 -28.52
CA LEU A 328 -20.33 24.56 -28.47
C LEU A 328 -21.05 25.73 -29.17
N ALA A 329 -21.62 25.51 -30.35
CA ALA A 329 -22.36 26.53 -31.09
C ALA A 329 -23.63 27.00 -30.38
N ALA A 330 -24.24 26.15 -29.55
CA ALA A 330 -25.37 26.50 -28.69
C ALA A 330 -24.96 27.36 -27.48
N GLY A 331 -23.67 27.60 -27.28
CA GLY A 331 -23.14 28.38 -26.15
C GLY A 331 -23.14 27.62 -24.83
N CYS A 332 -23.00 26.29 -24.88
CA CYS A 332 -22.74 25.49 -23.68
C CYS A 332 -21.32 25.79 -23.15
N ASP A 333 -21.22 26.19 -21.88
CA ASP A 333 -19.94 26.50 -21.22
C ASP A 333 -19.21 25.24 -20.73
N SER A 334 -19.92 24.11 -20.67
CA SER A 334 -19.39 22.81 -20.26
C SER A 334 -20.14 21.67 -20.93
N ILE A 335 -19.49 20.52 -21.11
CA ILE A 335 -20.05 19.33 -21.74
C ILE A 335 -19.90 18.14 -20.80
N ILE A 336 -21.00 17.40 -20.60
CA ILE A 336 -21.03 16.13 -19.86
C ILE A 336 -21.37 15.01 -20.84
N PRO A 337 -20.42 14.10 -21.13
CA PRO A 337 -20.70 12.89 -21.89
C PRO A 337 -21.43 11.85 -21.02
N ILE A 338 -22.46 11.21 -21.59
CA ILE A 338 -23.19 10.10 -20.96
C ILE A 338 -23.33 8.99 -21.99
N VAL A 339 -22.95 7.76 -21.63
CA VAL A 339 -23.18 6.58 -22.46
C VAL A 339 -24.61 6.07 -22.25
N SER A 340 -25.33 5.76 -23.33
CA SER A 340 -26.71 5.26 -23.24
C SER A 340 -26.80 4.03 -22.34
N GLY A 341 -27.68 4.06 -21.34
CA GLY A 341 -27.84 3.02 -20.33
C GLY A 341 -27.18 3.34 -18.99
N ASP A 342 -26.19 4.24 -18.98
CA ASP A 342 -25.60 4.77 -17.76
C ASP A 342 -26.47 5.91 -17.20
N ARG A 343 -26.28 6.24 -15.92
CA ARG A 343 -27.11 7.19 -15.19
C ARG A 343 -26.27 8.19 -14.42
N LEU A 344 -26.77 9.41 -14.32
CA LEU A 344 -26.23 10.40 -13.38
C LEU A 344 -26.95 10.30 -12.03
N ALA A 345 -26.20 10.52 -10.96
CA ALA A 345 -26.80 10.75 -9.65
C ALA A 345 -27.59 12.08 -9.67
N PRO A 346 -28.61 12.24 -8.82
CA PRO A 346 -29.32 13.51 -8.70
C PRO A 346 -28.36 14.67 -8.43
N GLN A 347 -28.51 15.77 -9.18
CA GLN A 347 -27.66 16.97 -9.05
C GLN A 347 -26.19 16.74 -9.43
N ALA A 348 -25.84 15.68 -10.16
CA ALA A 348 -24.46 15.44 -10.59
C ALA A 348 -23.93 16.59 -11.44
N ILE A 349 -24.77 17.10 -12.37
CA ILE A 349 -24.42 18.22 -13.27
C ILE A 349 -24.06 19.47 -12.45
N MET A 350 -24.89 19.79 -11.45
CA MET A 350 -24.69 20.91 -10.52
C MET A 350 -23.37 20.80 -9.76
N GLN A 351 -23.15 19.64 -9.12
CA GLN A 351 -21.99 19.43 -8.26
C GLN A 351 -20.69 19.50 -9.05
N LEU A 352 -20.65 18.83 -10.21
CA LEU A 352 -19.47 18.81 -11.06
C LEU A 352 -19.19 20.18 -11.68
N GLY A 353 -20.20 20.88 -12.20
CA GLY A 353 -19.95 22.16 -12.85
C GLY A 353 -19.71 23.32 -11.88
N ASN A 354 -20.10 23.22 -10.61
CA ASN A 354 -19.64 24.17 -9.59
C ASN A 354 -18.11 24.14 -9.44
N LEU A 355 -17.46 22.98 -9.62
CA LEU A 355 -16.01 22.87 -9.57
C LEU A 355 -15.32 23.63 -10.71
N LEU A 356 -15.97 23.72 -11.88
CA LEU A 356 -15.44 24.48 -13.02
C LEU A 356 -15.38 25.99 -12.74
N GLN A 357 -16.26 26.50 -11.87
CA GLN A 357 -16.24 27.93 -11.48
C GLN A 357 -14.98 28.30 -10.68
N ASP A 358 -14.35 27.32 -10.03
CA ASP A 358 -13.10 27.50 -9.29
C ASP A 358 -11.86 27.49 -10.22
N GLY A 359 -12.06 27.60 -11.53
CA GLY A 359 -11.00 27.73 -12.53
C GLY A 359 -10.35 26.42 -12.97
N CYS A 360 -10.92 25.24 -12.61
CA CYS A 360 -10.46 23.97 -13.17
C CYS A 360 -10.97 23.77 -14.60
N ALA A 361 -10.15 23.18 -15.45
CA ALA A 361 -10.48 22.98 -16.86
C ALA A 361 -11.50 21.86 -17.07
N TRP A 362 -11.45 20.85 -16.20
CA TRP A 362 -12.41 19.78 -16.14
C TRP A 362 -12.40 19.13 -14.75
N ALA A 363 -13.48 18.43 -14.43
CA ALA A 363 -13.62 17.74 -13.16
C ALA A 363 -14.24 16.36 -13.39
N PHE A 364 -14.00 15.43 -12.47
CA PHE A 364 -14.58 14.10 -12.53
C PHE A 364 -14.99 13.60 -11.14
N ALA A 365 -15.99 12.72 -11.15
CA ALA A 365 -16.49 12.03 -9.98
C ALA A 365 -16.15 10.54 -10.02
N ASP A 366 -16.34 9.87 -8.91
CA ASP A 366 -16.31 8.41 -8.87
C ASP A 366 -17.53 7.82 -9.57
N CYS A 367 -17.43 6.55 -9.92
CA CYS A 367 -18.53 5.83 -10.49
C CYS A 367 -18.72 4.48 -9.84
N ASP A 368 -19.93 3.95 -9.88
CA ASP A 368 -20.19 2.56 -9.54
C ASP A 368 -20.96 1.89 -10.67
N ARG A 369 -21.51 0.71 -10.42
CA ARG A 369 -22.28 -0.06 -11.39
C ARG A 369 -23.60 -0.51 -10.79
N ASP A 370 -24.63 -0.50 -11.64
CA ASP A 370 -25.92 -1.07 -11.34
C ASP A 370 -25.83 -2.58 -11.10
N GLY A 371 -26.21 -2.99 -9.88
CA GLY A 371 -26.31 -4.38 -9.50
C GLY A 371 -27.58 -5.06 -10.06
N PRO A 372 -27.62 -6.40 -10.07
CA PRO A 372 -28.72 -7.17 -10.68
C PRO A 372 -30.11 -6.92 -10.06
N GLN A 373 -30.17 -6.45 -8.81
CA GLN A 373 -31.41 -6.17 -8.08
C GLN A 373 -31.60 -4.67 -7.82
N GLY A 374 -30.91 -3.81 -8.59
CA GLY A 374 -30.97 -2.35 -8.48
C GLY A 374 -30.05 -1.73 -7.41
N GLN A 375 -29.39 -2.55 -6.59
CA GLN A 375 -28.40 -2.10 -5.60
C GLN A 375 -27.15 -1.51 -6.26
N ARG A 376 -26.42 -0.65 -5.53
CA ARG A 376 -25.11 -0.13 -5.96
C ARG A 376 -24.05 -1.23 -5.85
N SER A 377 -23.15 -1.37 -6.83
CA SER A 377 -22.09 -2.39 -6.81
C SER A 377 -20.82 -1.92 -7.54
N GLN A 378 -19.67 -2.58 -7.31
CA GLN A 378 -18.43 -2.35 -8.06
C GLN A 378 -18.01 -0.87 -8.20
N PRO A 379 -17.72 -0.17 -7.08
CA PRO A 379 -17.26 1.21 -7.13
C PRO A 379 -15.85 1.32 -7.70
N TRP A 380 -15.67 2.30 -8.57
CA TRP A 380 -14.39 2.82 -9.00
C TRP A 380 -14.12 4.09 -8.20
N PHE A 381 -13.40 3.93 -7.11
CA PHE A 381 -12.89 5.00 -6.28
C PHE A 381 -11.56 5.47 -6.83
N LYS A 382 -11.56 6.67 -7.38
CA LYS A 382 -10.49 7.16 -8.25
C LYS A 382 -9.49 7.99 -7.45
N PRO A 383 -8.18 7.94 -7.76
CA PRO A 383 -7.25 8.93 -7.26
C PRO A 383 -7.50 10.29 -7.93
N VAL A 384 -6.72 11.31 -7.57
CA VAL A 384 -6.61 12.52 -8.40
C VAL A 384 -6.12 12.19 -9.82
N TRP A 385 -6.30 13.13 -10.75
CA TRP A 385 -5.88 12.95 -12.15
C TRP A 385 -4.43 12.48 -12.28
N ASP A 386 -4.26 11.38 -12.97
CA ASP A 386 -2.97 10.79 -13.30
C ASP A 386 -2.97 10.32 -14.74
N ILE A 387 -2.20 11.01 -15.59
CA ILE A 387 -2.10 10.65 -17.00
C ILE A 387 -1.47 9.27 -17.21
N ASP A 388 -0.57 8.85 -16.31
CA ASP A 388 0.11 7.56 -16.41
C ASP A 388 -0.89 6.41 -16.23
N LEU A 389 -1.72 6.55 -15.19
CA LEU A 389 -2.86 5.67 -14.97
C LEU A 389 -3.87 5.74 -16.12
N PHE A 390 -4.21 6.94 -16.62
CA PHE A 390 -5.12 7.11 -17.76
C PHE A 390 -4.64 6.37 -19.01
N MET A 391 -3.36 6.50 -19.35
CA MET A 391 -2.77 5.81 -20.51
C MET A 391 -2.93 4.29 -20.37
N GLY A 392 -2.76 3.74 -19.16
CA GLY A 392 -2.97 2.32 -18.89
C GLY A 392 -4.42 1.88 -18.87
N ALA A 393 -5.29 2.67 -18.24
CA ALA A 393 -6.73 2.43 -18.09
C ALA A 393 -7.50 3.75 -17.97
N ASP A 394 -8.55 3.94 -18.79
CA ASP A 394 -9.44 5.08 -18.64
C ASP A 394 -10.45 4.84 -17.50
N ILE A 395 -10.09 5.27 -16.29
CA ILE A 395 -11.01 5.30 -15.15
C ILE A 395 -11.64 6.67 -14.93
N PHE A 396 -11.21 7.71 -15.66
CA PHE A 396 -11.50 9.11 -15.31
C PHE A 396 -12.66 9.70 -16.10
N SER A 397 -12.86 9.28 -17.34
CA SER A 397 -13.76 9.97 -18.28
C SER A 397 -15.23 9.73 -17.99
N ASP A 398 -15.58 8.55 -17.48
CA ASP A 398 -16.95 8.27 -17.02
C ASP A 398 -17.23 9.04 -15.73
N GLY A 399 -18.22 9.94 -15.78
CA GLY A 399 -18.50 10.87 -14.70
C GLY A 399 -17.68 12.16 -14.73
N ALA A 400 -17.05 12.49 -15.87
CA ALA A 400 -16.35 13.75 -16.09
C ALA A 400 -17.27 14.85 -16.68
N ILE A 401 -16.97 16.10 -16.31
CA ILE A 401 -17.46 17.32 -16.95
C ILE A 401 -16.28 18.09 -17.54
N PHE A 402 -16.41 18.55 -18.78
CA PHE A 402 -15.35 19.29 -19.47
C PHE A 402 -15.80 20.72 -19.73
N SER A 403 -14.96 21.72 -19.46
CA SER A 403 -15.24 23.09 -19.90
C SER A 403 -15.24 23.18 -21.43
N ALA A 404 -16.00 24.11 -22.00
CA ALA A 404 -15.95 24.38 -23.44
C ALA A 404 -14.52 24.70 -23.89
N ALA A 405 -13.77 25.47 -23.09
CA ALA A 405 -12.39 25.84 -23.39
C ALA A 405 -11.46 24.62 -23.54
N ILE A 406 -11.51 23.63 -22.63
CA ILE A 406 -10.64 22.45 -22.76
C ILE A 406 -11.04 21.58 -23.95
N VAL A 407 -12.34 21.54 -24.29
CA VAL A 407 -12.84 20.83 -25.46
C VAL A 407 -12.35 21.51 -26.74
N GLU A 408 -12.40 22.84 -26.82
CA GLU A 408 -11.89 23.61 -27.95
C GLU A 408 -10.37 23.44 -28.13
N GLU A 409 -9.61 23.47 -27.04
CA GLU A 409 -8.17 23.18 -27.04
C GLU A 409 -7.88 21.77 -27.58
N ALA A 410 -8.63 20.76 -27.11
CA ALA A 410 -8.52 19.39 -27.60
C ALA A 410 -8.84 19.28 -29.10
N LEU A 411 -9.93 19.91 -29.57
CA LEU A 411 -10.30 19.91 -30.98
C LEU A 411 -9.24 20.58 -31.85
N ALA A 412 -8.61 21.66 -31.39
CA ALA A 412 -7.52 22.32 -32.11
C ALA A 412 -6.31 21.37 -32.28
N LEU A 413 -5.94 20.64 -31.23
CA LEU A 413 -4.86 19.65 -31.27
C LEU A 413 -5.18 18.49 -32.21
N LEU A 414 -6.40 17.95 -32.15
CA LEU A 414 -6.85 16.83 -32.99
C LEU A 414 -6.94 17.20 -34.48
N ARG A 415 -7.33 18.45 -34.80
CA ARG A 415 -7.36 18.95 -36.20
C ARG A 415 -5.97 19.13 -36.80
N THR A 416 -4.93 19.25 -35.98
CA THR A 416 -3.56 19.50 -36.45
C THR A 416 -3.03 18.32 -37.27
N GLY A 417 -3.00 18.48 -38.60
CA GLY A 417 -2.54 17.45 -39.55
C GLY A 417 -3.65 16.56 -40.12
N ALA A 418 -4.91 16.75 -39.72
CA ALA A 418 -6.04 16.00 -40.24
C ALA A 418 -6.67 16.73 -41.44
N LYS A 419 -6.92 16.01 -42.54
CA LYS A 419 -7.68 16.55 -43.70
C LYS A 419 -9.18 16.67 -43.40
N GLN A 420 -9.71 15.72 -42.63
CA GLN A 420 -11.07 15.69 -42.12
C GLN A 420 -11.03 14.99 -40.76
N LEU A 421 -11.66 15.59 -39.75
CA LEU A 421 -11.72 15.01 -38.41
C LEU A 421 -13.00 14.18 -38.28
N VAL A 422 -12.82 12.89 -37.99
CA VAL A 422 -13.84 12.00 -37.42
C VAL A 422 -13.31 11.63 -36.04
N MET A 423 -14.14 11.78 -35.01
CA MET A 423 -13.65 11.72 -33.63
C MET A 423 -14.55 10.84 -32.77
N ASN A 424 -14.02 9.76 -32.24
CA ASN A 424 -14.70 8.94 -31.23
C ASN A 424 -14.42 9.46 -29.80
N ARG A 425 -15.00 8.79 -28.79
CA ARG A 425 -14.83 9.16 -27.37
C ARG A 425 -13.36 9.11 -26.92
N ASP A 426 -12.63 8.07 -27.28
CA ASP A 426 -11.25 7.88 -26.84
C ASP A 426 -10.32 8.95 -27.42
N GLU A 427 -10.54 9.37 -28.67
CA GLU A 427 -9.80 10.46 -29.31
C GLU A 427 -10.10 11.82 -28.67
N LEU A 428 -11.38 12.11 -28.38
CA LEU A 428 -11.77 13.34 -27.68
C LEU A 428 -11.06 13.44 -26.33
N VAL A 429 -11.14 12.39 -25.52
CA VAL A 429 -10.53 12.37 -24.19
C VAL A 429 -9.00 12.38 -24.27
N ALA A 430 -8.39 11.69 -25.24
CA ALA A 430 -6.94 11.78 -25.47
C ALA A 430 -6.52 13.22 -25.83
N GLY A 431 -7.31 13.91 -26.64
CA GLY A 431 -7.11 15.34 -26.95
C GLY A 431 -7.20 16.23 -25.70
N ILE A 432 -8.18 15.97 -24.83
CA ILE A 432 -8.36 16.68 -23.54
C ILE A 432 -7.19 16.41 -22.60
N ALA A 433 -6.73 15.16 -22.51
CA ALA A 433 -5.57 14.77 -21.70
C ALA A 433 -4.30 15.48 -22.19
N LEU A 434 -4.08 15.55 -23.52
CA LEU A 434 -2.95 16.28 -24.09
C LEU A 434 -3.03 17.79 -23.82
N ALA A 435 -4.19 18.41 -24.05
CA ALA A 435 -4.41 19.82 -23.74
C ALA A 435 -4.18 20.13 -22.25
N THR A 436 -4.59 19.20 -21.38
CA THR A 436 -4.40 19.31 -19.94
C THR A 436 -2.92 19.36 -19.56
N GLU A 437 -2.10 18.43 -20.07
CA GLU A 437 -0.66 18.42 -19.75
C GLU A 437 0.10 19.57 -20.43
N LEU A 438 -0.17 19.88 -21.71
CA LEU A 438 0.54 20.93 -22.44
C LEU A 438 0.33 22.32 -21.85
N ASN A 439 -0.89 22.59 -21.35
CA ASN A 439 -1.27 23.90 -20.81
C ASN A 439 -1.31 23.92 -19.27
N ASN A 440 -0.79 22.89 -18.61
CA ASN A 440 -0.77 22.72 -17.15
C ASN A 440 -2.14 23.03 -16.51
N ARG A 441 -3.21 22.48 -17.10
CA ARG A 441 -4.59 22.78 -16.68
C ARG A 441 -4.92 22.05 -15.38
N SER A 442 -5.61 22.74 -14.48
CA SER A 442 -6.09 22.16 -13.23
C SER A 442 -7.23 21.18 -13.48
N VAL A 443 -7.17 20.02 -12.84
CA VAL A 443 -8.21 18.97 -12.86
C VAL A 443 -8.63 18.68 -11.42
N THR A 444 -9.94 18.61 -11.19
CA THR A 444 -10.49 18.36 -9.86
C THR A 444 -11.21 17.02 -9.81
N HIS A 445 -10.85 16.18 -8.84
CA HIS A 445 -11.58 14.99 -8.46
C HIS A 445 -12.57 15.32 -7.35
N LEU A 446 -13.83 14.96 -7.51
CA LEU A 446 -14.81 14.96 -6.45
C LEU A 446 -14.99 13.51 -5.95
N PRO A 447 -14.53 13.15 -4.73
CA PRO A 447 -14.62 11.81 -4.16
C PRO A 447 -16.06 11.49 -3.74
N ARG A 448 -16.93 11.43 -4.75
CA ARG A 448 -18.36 11.16 -4.70
C ARG A 448 -18.70 10.30 -5.90
N VAL A 449 -19.49 9.27 -5.67
CA VAL A 449 -20.11 8.49 -6.75
C VAL A 449 -21.28 9.30 -7.32
N LEU A 450 -21.07 9.91 -8.49
CA LEU A 450 -22.06 10.71 -9.21
C LEU A 450 -22.43 10.14 -10.58
N TYR A 451 -21.75 9.08 -11.00
CA TYR A 451 -21.99 8.38 -12.26
C TYR A 451 -22.24 6.89 -11.98
N HIS A 452 -23.29 6.34 -12.56
CA HIS A 452 -23.70 4.96 -12.36
C HIS A 452 -23.64 4.23 -13.70
N ARG A 453 -22.66 3.35 -13.82
CA ARG A 453 -22.46 2.54 -15.02
C ARG A 453 -23.56 1.48 -15.11
N SER A 454 -23.96 1.18 -16.32
CA SER A 454 -24.95 0.16 -16.63
C SER A 454 -24.54 -1.21 -16.10
N SER A 455 -25.51 -2.05 -15.79
CA SER A 455 -25.28 -3.43 -15.36
C SER A 455 -24.61 -4.30 -16.43
N ILE A 456 -24.46 -3.84 -17.68
CA ILE A 456 -23.69 -4.53 -18.72
C ILE A 456 -22.25 -3.99 -18.88
N ALA A 457 -21.91 -2.88 -18.24
CA ALA A 457 -20.56 -2.31 -18.29
C ALA A 457 -19.55 -3.24 -17.60
N PRO A 458 -18.27 -3.27 -18.04
CA PRO A 458 -17.21 -4.05 -17.38
C PRO A 458 -17.15 -3.75 -15.87
N THR A 459 -16.93 -4.77 -15.03
CA THR A 459 -16.84 -4.51 -13.57
C THR A 459 -15.66 -3.62 -13.24
N SER A 460 -14.55 -3.79 -13.97
CA SER A 460 -13.25 -3.18 -13.78
C SER A 460 -12.55 -3.03 -15.15
N PRO A 461 -11.61 -2.08 -15.34
CA PRO A 461 -11.04 -1.77 -16.66
C PRO A 461 -10.35 -2.95 -17.34
N GLU A 462 -9.69 -3.83 -16.59
CA GLU A 462 -8.98 -4.98 -17.14
C GLU A 462 -9.92 -6.05 -17.73
N GLN A 463 -11.20 -6.02 -17.36
CA GLN A 463 -12.23 -6.92 -17.86
C GLN A 463 -12.99 -6.35 -19.05
N ALA A 464 -12.65 -5.14 -19.49
CA ALA A 464 -13.22 -4.57 -20.71
C ALA A 464 -12.73 -5.35 -21.94
N PRO A 465 -13.50 -5.32 -23.05
CA PRO A 465 -12.99 -5.84 -24.32
C PRO A 465 -11.82 -4.97 -24.83
N PRO A 466 -10.83 -5.56 -25.53
CA PRO A 466 -9.77 -4.79 -26.16
C PRO A 466 -10.35 -3.81 -27.19
N SER A 467 -9.88 -2.56 -27.16
CA SER A 467 -10.34 -1.50 -28.07
C SER A 467 -9.19 -0.98 -28.92
N LYS A 468 -9.27 -1.20 -30.23
CA LYS A 468 -8.31 -0.66 -31.20
C LYS A 468 -8.37 0.88 -31.24
N GLN A 469 -9.57 1.45 -31.14
CA GLN A 469 -9.77 2.91 -31.07
C GLN A 469 -9.05 3.51 -29.87
N ARG A 470 -9.15 2.88 -28.70
CA ARG A 470 -8.45 3.29 -27.49
C ARG A 470 -6.93 3.21 -27.66
N GLN A 471 -6.43 2.11 -28.20
CA GLN A 471 -5.00 1.94 -28.46
C GLN A 471 -4.47 3.00 -29.42
N ASP A 472 -5.19 3.32 -30.49
CA ASP A 472 -4.79 4.31 -31.48
C ASP A 472 -4.81 5.73 -30.88
N ALA A 473 -5.83 6.07 -30.08
CA ALA A 473 -5.92 7.34 -29.37
C ALA A 473 -4.77 7.52 -28.35
N ILE A 474 -4.41 6.48 -27.60
CA ILE A 474 -3.28 6.53 -26.66
C ILE A 474 -1.94 6.52 -27.38
N THR A 475 -1.82 5.83 -28.52
CA THR A 475 -0.64 5.92 -29.39
C THR A 475 -0.43 7.37 -29.84
N TRP A 476 -1.48 8.02 -30.33
CA TRP A 476 -1.44 9.42 -30.72
C TRP A 476 -1.04 10.33 -29.55
N LEU A 477 -1.64 10.14 -28.37
CA LEU A 477 -1.30 10.91 -27.16
C LEU A 477 0.18 10.76 -26.79
N CYS A 478 0.67 9.53 -26.71
CA CYS A 478 2.05 9.25 -26.34
C CYS A 478 3.04 9.85 -27.35
N GLN A 479 2.76 9.74 -28.66
CA GLN A 479 3.60 10.32 -29.71
C GLN A 479 3.65 11.85 -29.65
N ARG A 480 2.55 12.50 -29.23
CA ARG A 480 2.50 13.95 -29.03
C ARG A 480 3.24 14.39 -27.77
N LEU A 481 3.23 13.59 -26.72
CA LEU A 481 4.01 13.84 -25.49
C LEU A 481 5.50 13.59 -25.70
N ALA A 482 5.86 12.53 -26.41
CA ALA A 482 7.23 12.14 -26.70
C ALA A 482 7.32 11.50 -28.10
N PRO A 483 7.87 12.19 -29.11
CA PRO A 483 8.06 11.63 -30.44
C PRO A 483 8.84 10.31 -30.40
N GLY A 484 8.31 9.27 -31.04
CA GLY A 484 8.89 7.92 -31.02
C GLY A 484 8.33 6.99 -29.95
N ALA A 485 7.47 7.48 -29.05
CA ALA A 485 6.75 6.62 -28.11
C ALA A 485 5.83 5.63 -28.84
N GLN A 486 5.69 4.43 -28.28
CA GLN A 486 4.86 3.35 -28.80
C GLN A 486 3.88 2.86 -27.73
N VAL A 487 2.82 2.17 -28.14
CA VAL A 487 1.81 1.65 -27.22
C VAL A 487 1.45 0.22 -27.57
N SER A 488 1.49 -0.66 -26.58
CA SER A 488 1.06 -2.06 -26.70
C SER A 488 -0.04 -2.37 -25.71
N ALA A 489 -0.80 -3.43 -25.97
CA ALA A 489 -1.65 -4.03 -24.94
C ALA A 489 -0.79 -4.69 -23.85
N VAL A 490 -1.31 -4.78 -22.63
CA VAL A 490 -0.69 -5.54 -21.54
C VAL A 490 -0.99 -7.03 -21.71
N ALA A 491 -0.02 -7.88 -21.40
CA ALA A 491 -0.20 -9.33 -21.43
C ALA A 491 -1.32 -9.76 -20.47
N ASP A 492 -2.11 -10.77 -20.85
CA ASP A 492 -3.27 -11.31 -20.11
C ASP A 492 -4.46 -10.33 -19.91
N TYR A 493 -4.25 -9.03 -20.06
CA TYR A 493 -5.28 -7.97 -19.93
C TYR A 493 -5.28 -7.02 -21.13
N PRO A 494 -5.78 -7.46 -22.30
CA PRO A 494 -5.59 -6.74 -23.56
C PRO A 494 -6.38 -5.42 -23.69
N ALA A 495 -7.25 -5.11 -22.73
CA ALA A 495 -7.88 -3.80 -22.60
C ALA A 495 -7.01 -2.76 -21.86
N LEU A 496 -6.03 -3.22 -21.08
CA LEU A 496 -5.02 -2.36 -20.46
C LEU A 496 -3.90 -2.09 -21.47
N LEU A 497 -3.29 -0.91 -21.39
CA LEU A 497 -2.23 -0.49 -22.30
C LEU A 497 -0.93 -0.20 -21.56
N ARG A 498 0.18 -0.33 -22.29
CA ARG A 498 1.53 0.07 -21.87
C ARG A 498 2.07 1.09 -22.85
N ALA A 499 2.49 2.24 -22.33
CA ALA A 499 3.30 3.19 -23.07
C ALA A 499 4.78 2.79 -22.99
N HIS A 500 5.45 2.77 -24.14
CA HIS A 500 6.89 2.56 -24.28
C HIS A 500 7.53 3.90 -24.64
N TRP A 501 8.30 4.45 -23.70
CA TRP A 501 8.94 5.75 -23.88
C TRP A 501 10.26 5.61 -24.63
N PRO A 502 10.56 6.52 -25.57
CA PRO A 502 11.80 6.46 -26.33
C PRO A 502 12.99 6.73 -25.42
N LEU A 503 14.03 5.94 -25.59
CA LEU A 503 15.33 6.19 -24.97
C LEU A 503 16.21 7.05 -25.91
N PRO A 504 17.08 7.92 -25.36
CA PRO A 504 18.06 8.62 -26.17
C PRO A 504 19.04 7.64 -26.82
N VAL A 505 19.63 8.06 -27.95
CA VAL A 505 20.63 7.25 -28.68
C VAL A 505 21.83 6.92 -27.79
N GLN A 506 22.29 7.90 -27.01
CA GLN A 506 23.28 7.71 -25.97
C GLN A 506 22.56 7.65 -24.62
N LEU A 507 22.64 6.49 -23.96
CA LEU A 507 22.06 6.30 -22.64
C LEU A 507 22.93 7.01 -21.58
N PRO A 508 22.32 7.70 -20.60
CA PRO A 508 23.08 8.32 -19.52
C PRO A 508 23.72 7.27 -18.63
N ARG A 509 24.83 7.61 -17.98
CA ARG A 509 25.44 6.70 -17.01
C ARG A 509 24.55 6.53 -15.78
N VAL A 510 24.36 5.28 -15.35
CA VAL A 510 23.63 4.94 -14.12
C VAL A 510 24.61 4.45 -13.05
N SER A 511 24.54 5.03 -11.84
CA SER A 511 25.26 4.52 -10.66
C SER A 511 24.30 3.80 -9.71
N LEU A 512 24.47 2.48 -9.56
CA LEU A 512 23.73 1.67 -8.60
C LEU A 512 24.49 1.59 -7.27
N LEU A 513 23.83 2.01 -6.20
CA LEU A 513 24.37 2.09 -4.85
C LEU A 513 23.86 0.89 -4.06
N VAL A 514 24.77 0.03 -3.61
CA VAL A 514 24.46 -1.25 -2.95
C VAL A 514 25.08 -1.31 -1.55
N PRO A 515 24.37 -0.86 -0.51
CA PRO A 515 24.76 -1.06 0.89
C PRO A 515 24.81 -2.55 1.23
N THR A 516 25.86 -3.02 1.90
CA THR A 516 25.96 -4.42 2.32
C THR A 516 26.69 -4.60 3.63
N ARG A 517 26.42 -5.72 4.30
CA ARG A 517 27.21 -6.26 5.41
C ARG A 517 27.08 -7.77 5.41
N ASP A 518 28.19 -8.48 5.24
CA ASP A 518 28.24 -9.95 5.17
C ASP A 518 27.24 -10.52 4.14
N GLN A 519 26.72 -11.72 4.41
CA GLN A 519 25.72 -12.40 3.59
C GLN A 519 26.14 -12.60 2.13
N TYR A 520 27.35 -13.15 1.92
CA TYR A 520 27.93 -13.42 0.60
C TYR A 520 26.92 -13.93 -0.43
N LYS A 521 26.05 -14.89 -0.08
CA LYS A 521 25.09 -15.48 -1.03
C LYS A 521 24.12 -14.47 -1.61
N LEU A 522 23.59 -13.56 -0.79
CA LEU A 522 22.66 -12.52 -1.23
C LEU A 522 23.41 -11.51 -2.11
N LEU A 523 24.53 -10.99 -1.59
CA LEU A 523 25.34 -10.01 -2.30
C LEU A 523 25.82 -10.56 -3.65
N HIS A 524 26.29 -11.80 -3.69
CA HIS A 524 26.74 -12.45 -4.92
C HIS A 524 25.59 -12.59 -5.92
N ALA A 525 24.41 -13.06 -5.49
CA ALA A 525 23.25 -13.15 -6.39
C ALA A 525 22.86 -11.78 -6.97
N CYS A 526 22.85 -10.74 -6.13
CA CYS A 526 22.57 -9.36 -6.52
C CYS A 526 23.60 -8.84 -7.53
N ILE A 527 24.89 -8.86 -7.18
CA ILE A 527 25.95 -8.26 -8.01
C ILE A 527 26.16 -9.03 -9.32
N GLU A 528 26.11 -10.37 -9.30
CA GLU A 528 26.16 -11.14 -10.54
C GLU A 528 24.94 -10.86 -11.44
N GLY A 529 23.76 -10.68 -10.87
CA GLY A 529 22.58 -10.27 -11.63
C GLY A 529 22.73 -8.86 -12.24
N LEU A 530 23.28 -7.91 -11.48
CA LEU A 530 23.56 -6.56 -11.97
C LEU A 530 24.59 -6.55 -13.10
N LEU A 531 25.66 -7.33 -12.98
CA LEU A 531 26.74 -7.38 -13.97
C LEU A 531 26.38 -8.17 -15.23
N ASN A 532 25.69 -9.31 -15.08
CA ASN A 532 25.53 -10.27 -16.18
C ASN A 532 24.11 -10.32 -16.74
N ASN A 533 23.10 -9.94 -15.95
CA ASN A 533 21.68 -10.10 -16.31
C ASN A 533 20.97 -8.76 -16.53
N THR A 534 21.67 -7.62 -16.45
CA THR A 534 21.09 -6.30 -16.71
C THR A 534 21.53 -5.81 -18.08
N ASP A 535 20.56 -5.55 -18.97
CA ASP A 535 20.80 -4.98 -20.30
C ASP A 535 20.91 -3.45 -20.20
N TYR A 536 22.07 -2.97 -19.73
CA TYR A 536 22.40 -1.54 -19.70
C TYR A 536 23.89 -1.29 -19.96
N PRO A 537 24.25 -0.44 -20.93
CA PRO A 537 25.64 -0.36 -21.41
C PRO A 537 26.59 0.45 -20.52
N ASP A 538 26.12 1.50 -19.84
CA ASP A 538 26.96 2.40 -19.03
C ASP A 538 26.52 2.37 -17.56
N LEU A 539 26.99 1.33 -16.87
CA LEU A 539 26.62 0.99 -15.50
C LEU A 539 27.82 1.11 -14.55
N GLU A 540 27.68 1.93 -13.51
CA GLU A 540 28.58 1.98 -12.36
C GLU A 540 27.93 1.28 -11.18
N ILE A 541 28.64 0.34 -10.54
CA ILE A 541 28.16 -0.31 -9.32
C ILE A 541 29.07 0.11 -8.17
N ILE A 542 28.47 0.67 -7.12
CA ILE A 542 29.14 1.09 -5.90
C ILE A 542 28.61 0.26 -4.73
N VAL A 543 29.40 -0.68 -4.26
CA VAL A 543 29.09 -1.47 -3.07
C VAL A 543 29.65 -0.76 -1.85
N VAL A 544 28.81 -0.49 -0.86
CA VAL A 544 29.24 0.14 0.39
C VAL A 544 29.24 -0.88 1.51
N ASP A 545 30.45 -1.26 1.93
CA ASP A 545 30.68 -2.25 2.98
C ASP A 545 30.51 -1.62 4.37
N ASN A 546 29.50 -2.04 5.11
CA ASN A 546 29.29 -1.64 6.50
C ASN A 546 29.86 -2.67 7.49
N GLN A 547 31.19 -2.80 7.48
CA GLN A 547 31.96 -3.64 8.41
C GLN A 547 31.70 -5.14 8.25
N SER A 548 31.76 -5.65 7.01
CA SER A 548 31.74 -7.09 6.76
C SER A 548 32.94 -7.77 7.43
N THR A 549 32.68 -8.94 8.01
CA THR A 549 33.67 -9.79 8.69
C THR A 549 33.71 -11.21 8.13
N ASP A 550 32.70 -11.60 7.36
CA ASP A 550 32.65 -12.88 6.65
C ASP A 550 33.81 -12.99 5.64
N PRO A 551 34.73 -13.95 5.80
CA PRO A 551 35.86 -14.14 4.90
C PRO A 551 35.45 -14.33 3.43
N GLN A 552 34.29 -14.96 3.18
CA GLN A 552 33.82 -15.19 1.82
C GLN A 552 33.38 -13.88 1.15
N THR A 553 32.64 -13.04 1.87
CA THR A 553 32.26 -11.69 1.44
C THR A 553 33.50 -10.83 1.16
N LEU A 554 34.50 -10.85 2.05
CA LEU A 554 35.74 -10.07 1.87
C LEU A 554 36.57 -10.54 0.68
N ALA A 555 36.66 -11.85 0.45
CA ALA A 555 37.33 -12.40 -0.74
C ALA A 555 36.60 -11.97 -2.03
N TYR A 556 35.27 -11.97 -2.02
CA TYR A 556 34.47 -11.54 -3.16
C TYR A 556 34.62 -10.05 -3.48
N PHE A 557 34.75 -9.18 -2.47
CA PHE A 557 35.06 -7.76 -2.71
C PHE A 557 36.36 -7.57 -3.51
N ALA A 558 37.39 -8.36 -3.21
CA ALA A 558 38.65 -8.29 -3.95
C ALA A 558 38.48 -8.70 -5.43
N GLU A 559 37.62 -9.68 -5.72
CA GLU A 559 37.25 -10.07 -7.09
C GLU A 559 36.47 -8.96 -7.79
N LEU A 560 35.46 -8.40 -7.12
CA LEU A 560 34.60 -7.35 -7.66
C LEU A 560 35.38 -6.09 -8.06
N MET A 561 36.40 -5.70 -7.28
CA MET A 561 37.29 -4.60 -7.63
C MET A 561 38.03 -4.82 -8.95
N GLN A 562 38.43 -6.06 -9.26
CA GLN A 562 39.07 -6.39 -10.53
C GLN A 562 38.11 -6.32 -11.72
N ARG A 563 36.81 -6.50 -11.45
CA ARG A 563 35.72 -6.42 -12.44
C ARG A 563 35.16 -5.00 -12.61
N GLY A 564 35.79 -4.00 -11.99
CA GLY A 564 35.41 -2.59 -12.10
C GLY A 564 34.32 -2.13 -11.14
N VAL A 565 33.89 -2.97 -10.20
CA VAL A 565 32.95 -2.57 -9.13
C VAL A 565 33.69 -1.77 -8.06
N LYS A 566 33.12 -0.64 -7.65
CA LYS A 566 33.71 0.22 -6.63
C LYS A 566 33.28 -0.23 -5.23
N ILE A 567 34.22 -0.72 -4.43
CA ILE A 567 33.98 -1.07 -3.02
C ILE A 567 34.35 0.11 -2.12
N VAL A 568 33.42 0.55 -1.27
CA VAL A 568 33.60 1.68 -0.35
C VAL A 568 33.40 1.22 1.09
N ALA A 569 34.42 1.32 1.93
CA ALA A 569 34.30 0.98 3.35
C ALA A 569 33.52 2.06 4.13
N HIS A 570 32.54 1.66 4.94
CA HIS A 570 31.77 2.48 5.86
C HIS A 570 31.92 1.97 7.31
N PRO A 571 33.01 2.34 8.01
CA PRO A 571 33.35 1.82 9.33
C PRO A 571 32.60 2.55 10.46
N TYR A 572 31.31 2.81 10.29
CA TYR A 572 30.44 3.48 11.27
C TYR A 572 29.22 2.63 11.61
N PRO A 573 28.48 2.93 12.70
CA PRO A 573 27.23 2.25 13.00
C PRO A 573 26.25 2.30 11.82
N PHE A 574 25.46 1.25 11.67
CA PHE A 574 24.52 1.13 10.55
C PHE A 574 23.52 2.29 10.53
N ASN A 575 23.55 3.05 9.44
CA ASN A 575 22.59 4.07 9.07
C ASN A 575 22.40 3.98 7.55
N TYR A 576 21.27 3.45 7.11
CA TYR A 576 21.00 3.22 5.69
C TYR A 576 21.07 4.52 4.89
N SER A 577 20.53 5.60 5.47
CA SER A 577 20.52 6.92 4.86
C SER A 577 21.93 7.47 4.68
N THR A 578 22.78 7.43 5.72
CA THR A 578 24.18 7.89 5.62
C THR A 578 24.99 7.06 4.64
N ILE A 579 24.79 5.73 4.63
CA ILE A 579 25.50 4.82 3.72
C ILE A 579 25.19 5.19 2.26
N ASN A 580 23.91 5.36 1.93
CA ASN A 580 23.47 5.73 0.58
C ASN A 580 23.89 7.16 0.19
N ASN A 581 23.75 8.15 1.08
CA ASN A 581 24.20 9.52 0.82
C ASN A 581 25.70 9.58 0.51
N ARG A 582 26.51 8.82 1.26
CA ARG A 582 27.95 8.71 0.98
C ARG A 582 28.20 8.07 -0.39
N ALA A 583 27.50 7.00 -0.73
CA ALA A 583 27.64 6.35 -2.04
C ALA A 583 27.25 7.30 -3.18
N ALA A 584 26.15 8.03 -3.03
CA ALA A 584 25.66 9.02 -3.98
C ALA A 584 26.67 10.15 -4.20
N SER A 585 27.35 10.61 -3.14
CA SER A 585 28.42 11.63 -3.27
C SER A 585 29.61 11.15 -4.10
N LEU A 586 29.86 9.83 -4.11
CA LEU A 586 30.96 9.17 -4.84
C LEU A 586 30.57 8.68 -6.23
N ALA A 587 29.28 8.74 -6.56
CA ALA A 587 28.71 8.28 -7.82
C ALA A 587 28.99 9.26 -8.96
N SER A 588 29.33 8.72 -10.13
CA SER A 588 29.63 9.51 -11.33
C SER A 588 28.49 9.53 -12.35
N GLY A 589 27.44 8.73 -12.15
CA GLY A 589 26.26 8.68 -13.02
C GLY A 589 25.38 9.92 -12.91
N GLU A 590 24.73 10.26 -14.02
CA GLU A 590 23.67 11.27 -14.08
C GLU A 590 22.41 10.78 -13.35
N LEU A 591 22.22 9.46 -13.36
CA LEU A 591 21.16 8.76 -12.66
C LEU A 591 21.74 7.95 -11.51
N ILE A 592 21.04 7.96 -10.37
CA ILE A 592 21.37 7.20 -9.17
C ILE A 592 20.28 6.15 -8.95
N GLY A 593 20.69 4.91 -8.69
CA GLY A 593 19.81 3.84 -8.23
C GLY A 593 20.11 3.46 -6.79
N LEU A 594 19.14 3.59 -5.89
CA LEU A 594 19.20 2.98 -4.56
C LEU A 594 18.75 1.52 -4.69
N VAL A 595 19.64 0.59 -4.33
CA VAL A 595 19.43 -0.84 -4.55
C VAL A 595 19.87 -1.62 -3.32
N ASN A 596 19.02 -2.49 -2.79
CA ASN A 596 19.41 -3.38 -1.70
C ASN A 596 20.28 -4.55 -2.21
N ASN A 597 21.11 -5.12 -1.34
CA ASN A 597 22.03 -6.22 -1.67
C ASN A 597 21.37 -7.59 -1.86
N ASP A 598 20.05 -7.69 -1.69
CA ASP A 598 19.25 -8.91 -1.76
C ASP A 598 18.16 -8.84 -2.85
N ILE A 599 18.40 -8.02 -3.88
CA ILE A 599 17.62 -8.06 -5.12
C ILE A 599 18.14 -9.15 -6.08
N GLU A 600 17.24 -9.78 -6.83
CA GLU A 600 17.58 -10.69 -7.92
C GLU A 600 16.95 -10.22 -9.24
N ILE A 601 17.76 -10.20 -10.29
CA ILE A 601 17.35 -9.74 -11.62
C ILE A 601 16.65 -10.88 -12.36
N ILE A 602 15.35 -10.69 -12.64
CA ILE A 602 14.52 -11.66 -13.39
C ILE A 602 14.12 -11.18 -14.79
N GLU A 603 14.27 -9.88 -15.07
CA GLU A 603 13.99 -9.27 -16.36
C GLU A 603 15.17 -8.39 -16.77
N SER A 604 15.87 -8.70 -17.86
CA SER A 604 17.10 -7.97 -18.21
C SER A 604 16.87 -6.50 -18.58
N GLY A 605 15.69 -6.17 -19.12
CA GLY A 605 15.32 -4.82 -19.52
C GLY A 605 14.86 -3.90 -18.39
N TRP A 606 14.85 -4.36 -17.12
CA TRP A 606 14.30 -3.61 -15.98
C TRP A 606 14.86 -2.19 -15.86
N LEU A 607 16.17 -2.02 -16.02
CA LEU A 607 16.82 -0.73 -15.84
C LEU A 607 16.51 0.22 -17.01
N LYS A 608 16.45 -0.28 -18.25
CA LYS A 608 16.02 0.52 -19.41
C LYS A 608 14.59 1.02 -19.25
N GLU A 609 13.68 0.18 -18.74
CA GLU A 609 12.32 0.60 -18.42
C GLU A 609 12.33 1.76 -17.40
N MET A 610 13.02 1.60 -16.27
CA MET A 610 13.08 2.66 -15.24
C MET A 610 13.75 3.95 -15.76
N VAL A 611 14.80 3.83 -16.56
CA VAL A 611 15.48 4.96 -17.21
C VAL A 611 14.54 5.68 -18.17
N SER A 612 13.76 4.95 -18.96
CA SER A 612 12.80 5.55 -19.90
C SER A 612 11.75 6.41 -19.16
N GLN A 613 11.38 6.00 -17.94
CA GLN A 613 10.43 6.74 -17.09
C GLN A 613 11.09 7.96 -16.43
N VAL A 614 12.27 7.81 -15.83
CA VAL A 614 12.94 8.90 -15.08
C VAL A 614 13.41 10.03 -16.01
N LEU A 615 13.65 9.70 -17.29
CA LEU A 615 14.03 10.69 -18.28
C LEU A 615 12.87 11.60 -18.71
N ARG A 616 11.63 11.24 -18.40
CA ARG A 616 10.45 12.05 -18.76
C ARG A 616 10.44 13.37 -17.99
N PRO A 617 9.96 14.47 -18.61
CA PRO A 617 9.78 15.73 -17.91
C PRO A 617 8.88 15.61 -16.68
N GLY A 618 9.28 16.24 -15.57
CA GLY A 618 8.50 16.27 -14.33
C GLY A 618 8.52 14.99 -13.49
N VAL A 619 9.26 13.93 -13.88
CA VAL A 619 9.45 12.73 -13.07
C VAL A 619 10.66 12.91 -12.15
N GLY A 620 10.43 12.74 -10.84
CA GLY A 620 11.44 12.90 -9.80
C GLY A 620 12.07 11.59 -9.34
N ALA A 621 11.28 10.53 -9.18
CA ALA A 621 11.74 9.19 -8.81
C ALA A 621 10.90 8.09 -9.47
N VAL A 622 11.52 6.94 -9.72
CA VAL A 622 10.89 5.77 -10.32
C VAL A 622 11.13 4.53 -9.46
N GLY A 623 10.07 3.80 -9.13
CA GLY A 623 10.12 2.53 -8.41
C GLY A 623 9.81 1.33 -9.29
N ALA A 624 10.50 0.22 -9.03
CA ALA A 624 10.25 -1.08 -9.67
C ALA A 624 9.11 -1.85 -8.99
N LYS A 625 8.54 -2.85 -9.66
CA LYS A 625 7.69 -3.87 -9.03
C LYS A 625 8.59 -4.90 -8.35
N LEU A 626 8.56 -4.94 -7.01
CA LEU A 626 9.33 -5.93 -6.25
C LEU A 626 8.45 -7.09 -5.86
N LEU A 627 8.98 -8.29 -6.03
CA LEU A 627 8.33 -9.55 -5.73
C LEU A 627 9.06 -10.25 -4.60
N TRP A 628 8.31 -10.95 -3.76
CA TRP A 628 8.85 -11.99 -2.92
C TRP A 628 9.36 -13.16 -3.77
N PRO A 629 10.26 -14.02 -3.26
CA PRO A 629 10.72 -15.21 -3.99
C PRO A 629 9.58 -16.14 -4.46
N ASN A 630 8.44 -16.13 -3.77
CA ASN A 630 7.24 -16.87 -4.14
C ASN A 630 6.34 -16.17 -5.18
N ARG A 631 6.81 -15.07 -5.80
CA ARG A 631 6.10 -14.26 -6.80
C ARG A 631 4.90 -13.44 -6.31
N MET A 632 4.66 -13.41 -5.01
CA MET A 632 3.74 -12.42 -4.43
C MET A 632 4.34 -11.03 -4.55
N VAL A 633 3.51 -10.02 -4.80
CA VAL A 633 3.97 -8.63 -4.86
C VAL A 633 4.37 -8.16 -3.47
N GLN A 634 5.57 -7.62 -3.34
CA GLN A 634 6.08 -6.98 -2.12
C GLN A 634 6.01 -5.46 -2.23
N HIS A 635 6.21 -4.92 -3.42
CA HIS A 635 6.14 -3.49 -3.65
C HIS A 635 5.43 -3.18 -4.97
N GLY A 636 4.16 -2.80 -4.85
CA GLY A 636 3.38 -2.21 -5.94
C GLY A 636 3.35 -0.67 -5.91
N GLY A 637 4.07 -0.02 -5.00
CA GLY A 637 3.88 1.39 -4.61
C GLY A 637 3.71 1.53 -3.09
N VAL A 638 3.70 2.76 -2.57
CA VAL A 638 3.45 3.07 -1.15
C VAL A 638 2.29 4.04 -1.00
N VAL A 639 1.36 3.70 -0.10
CA VAL A 639 0.28 4.58 0.37
C VAL A 639 0.65 5.17 1.72
N VAL A 640 0.51 6.48 1.86
CA VAL A 640 0.70 7.21 3.12
C VAL A 640 -0.64 7.33 3.85
N GLY A 641 -0.63 7.17 5.17
CA GLY A 641 -1.80 7.22 6.05
C GLY A 641 -2.26 5.86 6.57
N VAL A 642 -1.76 4.74 6.02
CA VAL A 642 -2.14 3.39 6.49
C VAL A 642 -1.70 3.21 7.94
N ASN A 643 -2.66 3.00 8.84
CA ASN A 643 -2.48 3.00 10.29
C ASN A 643 -1.69 4.24 10.82
N GLY A 644 -1.88 5.40 10.20
CA GLY A 644 -1.17 6.64 10.54
C GLY A 644 0.31 6.69 10.12
N LEU A 645 0.76 5.71 9.33
CA LEU A 645 2.14 5.58 8.83
C LEU A 645 2.13 5.47 7.30
N ALA A 646 2.85 4.49 6.74
CA ALA A 646 2.87 4.20 5.31
C ALA A 646 2.94 2.68 5.11
N ALA A 647 2.34 2.18 4.04
CA ALA A 647 2.35 0.76 3.72
C ALA A 647 2.52 0.50 2.22
N HIS A 648 3.17 -0.62 1.91
CA HIS A 648 3.28 -1.12 0.54
C HIS A 648 1.93 -1.59 0.02
N THR A 649 1.68 -1.37 -1.26
CA THR A 649 0.50 -1.90 -1.96
C THR A 649 0.82 -3.24 -2.60
N GLY A 650 -0.13 -4.17 -2.63
CA GLY A 650 -0.02 -5.42 -3.39
C GLY A 650 0.40 -6.66 -2.60
N ASN A 651 0.67 -6.57 -1.30
CA ASN A 651 1.14 -7.70 -0.47
C ASN A 651 0.23 -8.95 -0.47
N ALA A 652 -1.03 -8.81 -0.90
CA ALA A 652 -2.00 -9.90 -1.04
C ALA A 652 -2.22 -10.34 -2.50
N LEU A 653 -1.41 -9.87 -3.45
CA LEU A 653 -1.54 -10.13 -4.88
C LEU A 653 -0.38 -11.00 -5.39
N ASP A 654 -0.69 -11.96 -6.25
CA ASP A 654 0.30 -12.57 -7.12
C ASP A 654 0.79 -11.55 -8.17
N GLN A 655 2.00 -11.76 -8.71
CA GLN A 655 2.55 -10.91 -9.76
C GLN A 655 1.62 -10.73 -10.97
N ARG A 656 0.79 -11.73 -11.31
CA ARG A 656 -0.11 -11.70 -12.49
C ARG A 656 -1.51 -11.17 -12.19
N ASP A 657 -1.87 -11.02 -10.92
CA ASP A 657 -3.19 -10.51 -10.57
C ASP A 657 -3.36 -9.07 -11.07
N ALA A 658 -4.54 -8.73 -11.60
CA ALA A 658 -4.85 -7.37 -12.01
C ALA A 658 -4.77 -6.35 -10.85
N GLY A 659 -5.14 -6.78 -9.64
CA GLY A 659 -5.35 -5.90 -8.50
C GLY A 659 -6.53 -4.96 -8.69
N TYR A 660 -6.62 -3.94 -7.83
CA TYR A 660 -7.70 -2.94 -7.89
C TYR A 660 -7.62 -2.14 -9.20
N LEU A 661 -8.69 -2.18 -10.01
CA LEU A 661 -8.79 -1.47 -11.29
C LEU A 661 -7.64 -1.74 -12.28
N GLY A 662 -7.02 -2.92 -12.21
CA GLY A 662 -5.87 -3.27 -13.05
C GLY A 662 -4.55 -2.61 -12.64
N MET A 663 -4.52 -1.86 -11.52
CA MET A 663 -3.37 -1.04 -11.11
C MET A 663 -2.08 -1.82 -10.83
N ASN A 664 -2.14 -3.13 -10.61
CA ASN A 664 -0.94 -3.98 -10.42
C ASN A 664 -0.22 -4.29 -11.74
N GLN A 665 -0.82 -3.96 -12.88
CA GLN A 665 -0.36 -4.32 -14.23
C GLN A 665 -0.04 -3.11 -15.12
N ILE A 666 -0.18 -1.89 -14.61
CA ILE A 666 0.02 -0.64 -15.36
C ILE A 666 0.87 0.36 -14.57
N THR A 667 1.55 1.24 -15.30
CA THR A 667 2.32 2.35 -14.71
C THR A 667 1.38 3.39 -14.11
N ARG A 668 1.72 3.92 -12.94
CA ARG A 668 0.94 4.96 -12.27
C ARG A 668 1.80 5.81 -11.35
N ARG A 669 1.30 6.99 -11.00
CA ARG A 669 1.88 7.84 -9.97
C ARG A 669 1.56 7.31 -8.59
N GLN A 670 2.49 7.52 -7.66
CA GLN A 670 2.37 7.11 -6.27
C GLN A 670 2.88 8.23 -5.37
N SER A 671 2.46 8.24 -4.10
CA SER A 671 3.03 9.14 -3.11
C SER A 671 4.49 8.83 -2.85
N ALA A 672 4.82 7.54 -2.72
CA ALA A 672 6.19 7.07 -2.58
C ALA A 672 6.44 5.71 -3.24
N VAL A 673 7.71 5.43 -3.47
CA VAL A 673 8.26 4.14 -3.92
C VAL A 673 9.44 3.77 -3.03
N THR A 674 9.79 2.48 -2.96
CA THR A 674 10.78 2.00 -1.99
C THR A 674 12.22 2.09 -2.49
N ALA A 675 13.15 2.42 -1.59
CA ALA A 675 14.59 2.42 -1.88
C ALA A 675 15.23 1.03 -2.00
N ALA A 676 14.46 -0.07 -1.86
CA ALA A 676 14.97 -1.39 -2.23
C ALA A 676 15.30 -1.49 -3.73
N CYS A 677 14.57 -0.76 -4.59
CA CYS A 677 14.98 -0.44 -5.96
C CYS A 677 14.28 0.86 -6.43
N LEU A 678 15.01 1.98 -6.33
CA LEU A 678 14.53 3.32 -6.69
C LEU A 678 15.54 4.00 -7.61
N LEU A 679 15.10 4.52 -8.75
CA LEU A 679 15.93 5.27 -9.69
C LEU A 679 15.52 6.75 -9.72
N LEU A 680 16.49 7.66 -9.64
CA LEU A 680 16.27 9.09 -9.77
C LEU A 680 17.46 9.82 -10.40
N ARG A 681 17.25 11.08 -10.83
CA ARG A 681 18.35 11.94 -11.27
C ARG A 681 19.21 12.35 -10.08
N LYS A 682 20.53 12.32 -10.24
CA LYS A 682 21.46 12.81 -9.21
C LYS A 682 21.15 14.25 -8.80
N SER A 683 20.84 15.11 -9.76
CA SER A 683 20.45 16.50 -9.51
C SER A 683 19.21 16.64 -8.62
N VAL A 684 18.24 15.73 -8.74
CA VAL A 684 17.04 15.72 -7.88
C VAL A 684 17.40 15.24 -6.47
N TYR A 685 18.21 14.17 -6.36
CA TYR A 685 18.71 13.67 -5.07
C TYR A 685 19.48 14.77 -4.32
N ASP A 686 20.36 15.49 -5.00
CA ASP A 686 21.14 16.59 -4.44
C ASP A 686 20.25 17.80 -4.07
N ALA A 687 19.24 18.13 -4.89
CA ALA A 687 18.32 19.24 -4.63
C ALA A 687 17.49 19.05 -3.36
N VAL A 688 17.12 17.81 -3.03
CA VAL A 688 16.45 17.48 -1.77
C VAL A 688 17.44 17.19 -0.63
N GLN A 689 18.76 17.26 -0.86
CA GLN A 689 19.82 16.95 0.11
C GLN A 689 19.87 15.48 0.54
N GLY A 690 19.53 14.56 -0.37
CA GLY A 690 19.59 13.12 -0.16
C GLY A 690 18.57 12.59 0.85
N LEU A 691 18.89 11.47 1.49
CA LEU A 691 18.09 10.86 2.56
C LEU A 691 18.32 11.59 3.89
N ASP A 692 17.28 11.73 4.73
CA ASP A 692 17.40 12.36 6.05
C ASP A 692 18.05 11.40 7.06
N GLU A 693 19.37 11.52 7.22
CA GLU A 693 20.18 10.65 8.07
C GLU A 693 19.85 10.74 9.56
N ARG A 694 19.17 11.80 10.00
CA ARG A 694 18.89 12.08 11.41
C ARG A 694 17.49 11.63 11.79
N ALA A 695 16.49 12.03 11.00
CA ALA A 695 15.10 11.71 11.27
C ALA A 695 14.79 10.25 10.90
N PHE A 696 15.33 9.79 9.77
CA PHE A 696 15.01 8.49 9.16
C PHE A 696 16.29 7.71 8.82
N PRO A 697 17.13 7.34 9.81
CA PRO A 697 18.35 6.59 9.56
C PRO A 697 18.10 5.20 8.97
N VAL A 698 16.92 4.59 9.18
CA VAL A 698 16.67 3.20 8.82
C VAL A 698 15.27 2.97 8.24
N ALA A 699 14.21 3.53 8.83
CA ALA A 699 12.83 3.35 8.35
C ALA A 699 12.26 4.67 7.79
N PHE A 700 11.31 4.57 6.84
CA PHE A 700 10.64 5.70 6.18
C PHE A 700 11.54 6.66 5.40
N ASN A 701 12.83 6.34 5.23
CA ASN A 701 13.79 7.20 4.54
C ASN A 701 13.42 7.43 3.05
N ASP A 702 12.88 6.39 2.41
CA ASP A 702 12.43 6.37 1.04
C ASP A 702 11.10 7.12 0.86
N VAL A 703 10.17 6.95 1.80
CA VAL A 703 8.90 7.69 1.82
C VAL A 703 9.14 9.17 2.04
N ASP A 704 9.98 9.55 3.01
CA ASP A 704 10.37 10.94 3.25
C ASP A 704 11.06 11.58 2.03
N LEU A 705 11.98 10.85 1.39
CA LEU A 705 12.62 11.31 0.15
C LEU A 705 11.59 11.58 -0.95
N CYS A 706 10.68 10.63 -1.18
CA CYS A 706 9.64 10.75 -2.20
C CYS A 706 8.71 11.94 -1.95
N LEU A 707 8.31 12.17 -0.69
CA LEU A 707 7.46 13.31 -0.33
C LEU A 707 8.18 14.65 -0.49
N ARG A 708 9.46 14.75 -0.12
CA ARG A 708 10.28 15.95 -0.40
C ARG A 708 10.48 16.20 -1.89
N ILE A 709 10.63 15.15 -2.70
CA ILE A 709 10.67 15.28 -4.17
C ILE A 709 9.36 15.88 -4.70
N GLN A 710 8.22 15.48 -4.14
CA GLN A 710 6.92 16.04 -4.50
C GLN A 710 6.77 17.51 -4.09
N GLU A 711 7.35 17.93 -2.97
CA GLU A 711 7.39 19.34 -2.56
C GLU A 711 8.14 20.22 -3.59
N LEU A 712 9.04 19.65 -4.41
CA LEU A 712 9.66 20.33 -5.56
C LEU A 712 8.75 20.41 -6.80
N GLY A 713 7.53 19.87 -6.74
CA GLY A 713 6.60 19.79 -7.86
C GLY A 713 6.90 18.67 -8.87
N LEU A 714 7.75 17.71 -8.49
CA LEU A 714 8.09 16.52 -9.28
C LEU A 714 7.18 15.34 -8.89
N ARG A 715 7.04 14.38 -9.80
CA ARG A 715 6.13 13.24 -9.67
C ARG A 715 6.91 11.96 -9.39
N ASN A 716 6.44 11.12 -8.47
CA ASN A 716 6.98 9.78 -8.27
C ASN A 716 6.15 8.79 -9.09
N VAL A 717 6.82 7.90 -9.83
CA VAL A 717 6.20 6.94 -10.73
C VAL A 717 6.56 5.53 -10.28
N TRP A 718 5.57 4.64 -10.25
CA TRP A 718 5.79 3.21 -10.12
C TRP A 718 5.48 2.55 -11.47
N THR A 719 6.39 1.70 -11.96
CA THR A 719 6.18 0.94 -13.20
C THR A 719 5.99 -0.54 -12.89
N ALA A 720 4.93 -1.13 -13.44
CA ALA A 720 4.67 -2.57 -13.38
C ALA A 720 5.65 -3.37 -14.27
N PHE A 721 6.42 -2.70 -15.13
CA PHE A 721 7.19 -3.30 -16.22
C PHE A 721 8.70 -3.39 -15.98
N ALA A 722 9.13 -3.08 -14.75
CA ALA A 722 10.46 -3.40 -14.24
C ALA A 722 10.28 -4.32 -13.02
N GLN A 723 10.41 -5.63 -13.22
CA GLN A 723 10.16 -6.62 -12.17
C GLN A 723 11.46 -7.22 -11.64
N LEU A 724 11.58 -7.28 -10.31
CA LEU A 724 12.73 -7.82 -9.59
C LEU A 724 12.24 -8.66 -8.41
N ILE A 725 13.01 -9.66 -7.99
CA ILE A 725 12.78 -10.32 -6.70
C ILE A 725 13.57 -9.56 -5.63
N HIS A 726 13.00 -9.40 -4.43
CA HIS A 726 13.68 -8.86 -3.26
C HIS A 726 13.44 -9.80 -2.07
N ALA A 727 14.48 -10.52 -1.67
CA ALA A 727 14.43 -11.58 -0.65
C ALA A 727 14.50 -11.03 0.79
N GLU A 728 13.65 -10.06 1.10
CA GLU A 728 13.64 -9.33 2.37
C GLU A 728 13.51 -10.28 3.59
N SER A 729 14.15 -9.92 4.72
CA SER A 729 14.34 -10.71 5.96
C SER A 729 15.59 -11.58 6.02
N ALA A 730 16.40 -11.67 4.96
CA ALA A 730 17.64 -12.45 4.99
C ALA A 730 18.83 -11.71 5.64
N SER A 731 18.88 -10.38 5.61
CA SER A 731 20.02 -9.59 6.12
C SER A 731 19.77 -8.86 7.44
N ARG A 732 18.55 -8.36 7.70
CA ARG A 732 18.32 -7.33 8.72
C ARG A 732 17.86 -7.83 10.10
N GLY A 733 17.22 -9.00 10.18
CA GLY A 733 16.53 -9.44 11.39
C GLY A 733 15.42 -8.46 11.84
N LYS A 734 14.63 -8.82 12.85
CA LYS A 734 13.60 -7.93 13.40
C LYS A 734 14.22 -6.85 14.31
N ASP A 735 13.60 -5.68 14.40
CA ASP A 735 14.02 -4.59 15.32
C ASP A 735 13.66 -4.95 16.78
N VAL A 736 14.36 -5.94 17.35
CA VAL A 736 14.04 -6.55 18.64
C VAL A 736 14.91 -6.08 19.81
N SER A 737 16.05 -5.43 19.54
CA SER A 737 16.84 -4.84 20.63
C SER A 737 16.18 -3.56 21.16
N PRO A 738 16.33 -3.22 22.44
CA PRO A 738 15.73 -2.00 23.01
C PRO A 738 16.10 -0.73 22.24
N GLU A 739 17.33 -0.63 21.76
CA GLU A 739 17.81 0.51 20.96
C GLU A 739 17.14 0.56 19.59
N LYS A 740 16.99 -0.59 18.92
CA LYS A 740 16.33 -0.68 17.61
C LYS A 740 14.84 -0.40 17.72
N MET A 741 14.18 -0.89 18.78
CA MET A 741 12.77 -0.58 19.07
C MET A 741 12.57 0.90 19.36
N ALA A 742 13.41 1.49 20.24
CA ALA A 742 13.33 2.91 20.56
C ALA A 742 13.59 3.79 19.33
N ARG A 743 14.54 3.40 18.47
CA ARG A 743 14.76 4.05 17.16
C ARG A 743 13.52 3.94 16.29
N ALA A 744 12.97 2.74 16.09
CA ALA A 744 11.80 2.52 15.24
C ALA A 744 10.58 3.32 15.73
N GLN A 745 10.33 3.35 17.05
CA GLN A 745 9.28 4.18 17.66
C GLN A 745 9.50 5.68 17.39
N ARG A 746 10.75 6.16 17.53
CA ARG A 746 11.08 7.55 17.23
C ARG A 746 10.88 7.86 15.74
N GLU A 747 11.33 7.00 14.84
CA GLU A 747 11.15 7.17 13.38
C GLU A 747 9.66 7.19 13.02
N GLN A 748 8.84 6.31 13.61
CA GLN A 748 7.38 6.31 13.43
C GLN A 748 6.76 7.62 13.93
N GLN A 749 7.10 8.07 15.13
CA GLN A 749 6.59 9.33 15.68
C GLN A 749 6.96 10.52 14.80
N LEU A 750 8.23 10.62 14.40
CA LEU A 750 8.71 11.69 13.51
C LEU A 750 8.00 11.64 12.15
N PHE A 751 7.78 10.45 11.59
CA PHE A 751 7.05 10.29 10.34
C PHE A 751 5.61 10.79 10.48
N THR A 752 4.91 10.38 11.55
CA THR A 752 3.54 10.84 11.81
C THR A 752 3.47 12.36 12.00
N GLU A 753 4.37 12.95 12.78
CA GLU A 753 4.41 14.39 13.06
C GLU A 753 4.76 15.24 11.83
N ARG A 754 5.70 14.77 11.01
CA ARG A 754 6.16 15.47 9.81
C ARG A 754 5.20 15.31 8.64
N TRP A 755 4.70 14.10 8.40
CA TRP A 755 3.97 13.73 7.20
C TRP A 755 2.52 13.36 7.48
N SER A 756 2.25 12.25 8.17
CA SER A 756 0.90 11.66 8.21
C SER A 756 -0.20 12.60 8.72
N ILE A 757 0.09 13.47 9.70
CA ILE A 757 -0.91 14.41 10.24
C ILE A 757 -1.29 15.49 9.22
N ARG A 758 -0.41 15.80 8.26
CA ARG A 758 -0.54 16.93 7.33
C ARG A 758 -0.73 16.50 5.88
N TYR A 759 -0.51 15.22 5.58
CA TYR A 759 -0.50 14.67 4.24
C TYR A 759 -1.69 13.73 4.03
N ASN A 760 -2.64 14.17 3.21
CA ASN A 760 -3.69 13.31 2.69
C ASN A 760 -3.25 12.80 1.32
N ASP A 761 -3.01 11.49 1.21
CA ASP A 761 -2.44 10.86 0.01
C ASP A 761 -3.34 11.08 -1.22
N PRO A 762 -2.95 11.95 -2.18
CA PRO A 762 -3.79 12.29 -3.33
C PRO A 762 -3.99 11.10 -4.29
N TYR A 763 -3.09 10.12 -4.25
CA TYR A 763 -3.12 8.92 -5.09
C TYR A 763 -3.88 7.76 -4.44
N TYR A 764 -4.39 7.96 -3.22
CA TYR A 764 -5.28 7.02 -2.54
C TYR A 764 -6.64 7.67 -2.27
N HIS A 765 -7.73 6.91 -2.46
CA HIS A 765 -9.08 7.45 -2.33
C HIS A 765 -9.57 7.41 -0.87
N PRO A 766 -10.21 8.46 -0.32
CA PRO A 766 -10.58 8.56 1.11
C PRO A 766 -11.66 7.56 1.59
N ALA A 767 -12.41 6.96 0.66
CA ALA A 767 -13.33 5.86 0.96
C ALA A 767 -12.66 4.48 1.00
N LEU A 768 -11.38 4.37 0.64
CA LEU A 768 -10.64 3.11 0.71
C LEU A 768 -10.02 2.95 2.10
N SER A 769 -10.00 1.71 2.58
CA SER A 769 -9.50 1.38 3.91
C SER A 769 -8.02 1.77 4.08
N LEU A 770 -7.70 2.44 5.19
CA LEU A 770 -6.34 2.68 5.67
C LEU A 770 -5.95 1.71 6.80
N ASP A 771 -6.73 0.64 6.98
CA ASP A 771 -6.45 -0.41 7.95
C ASP A 771 -5.36 -1.36 7.46
N TYR A 772 -4.42 -1.70 8.36
CA TYR A 772 -3.35 -2.64 8.06
C TYR A 772 -3.89 -4.03 7.71
N LEU A 773 -5.03 -4.45 8.30
CA LEU A 773 -5.55 -5.82 8.08
C LEU A 773 -6.08 -6.03 6.67
N THR A 774 -6.73 -5.01 6.11
CA THR A 774 -7.18 -5.05 4.71
C THR A 774 -6.02 -4.80 3.76
N GLY A 775 -5.02 -4.05 4.22
CA GLY A 775 -4.04 -3.41 3.37
C GLY A 775 -4.67 -2.40 2.40
N PRO A 776 -3.85 -1.70 1.62
CA PRO A 776 -4.32 -0.81 0.57
C PRO A 776 -5.22 -1.54 -0.44
N TYR A 777 -6.33 -0.92 -0.82
CA TYR A 777 -7.34 -1.43 -1.75
C TYR A 777 -8.09 -2.71 -1.32
N GLY A 778 -7.87 -3.20 -0.10
CA GLY A 778 -8.52 -4.41 0.40
C GLY A 778 -9.99 -4.23 0.79
N GLY A 779 -10.48 -2.99 0.95
CA GLY A 779 -11.85 -2.73 1.35
C GLY A 779 -12.18 -1.24 1.50
N LEU A 780 -13.33 -0.98 2.09
CA LEU A 780 -13.89 0.35 2.35
C LEU A 780 -13.43 0.88 3.71
N SER A 781 -13.15 2.17 3.81
CA SER A 781 -12.98 2.85 5.10
C SER A 781 -14.33 2.98 5.80
N LEU A 782 -14.38 2.79 7.11
CA LEU A 782 -15.64 2.84 7.87
C LEU A 782 -15.42 3.53 9.23
N PRO A 783 -15.78 4.82 9.43
CA PRO A 783 -16.29 5.73 8.42
C PRO A 783 -15.21 6.09 7.37
N PRO A 784 -15.60 6.68 6.24
CA PRO A 784 -14.66 7.32 5.33
C PRO A 784 -13.79 8.38 6.05
N GLU A 785 -12.58 8.63 5.53
CA GLU A 785 -11.65 9.62 6.11
C GLU A 785 -12.26 11.04 6.20
N PRO A 786 -11.82 11.88 7.16
CA PRO A 786 -12.22 13.28 7.23
C PRO A 786 -11.98 14.01 5.90
N GLY A 787 -12.96 14.79 5.45
CA GLY A 787 -12.92 15.41 4.13
C GLY A 787 -13.34 14.49 2.97
N TYR A 788 -13.89 13.31 3.25
CA TYR A 788 -14.69 12.57 2.28
C TYR A 788 -15.77 13.49 1.67
N CYS A 789 -15.99 13.39 0.36
CA CYS A 789 -16.77 14.32 -0.49
C CYS A 789 -16.16 15.71 -0.73
N ALA A 790 -15.01 16.09 -0.14
CA ALA A 790 -14.36 17.37 -0.44
C ALA A 790 -13.59 17.29 -1.77
N PRO A 791 -13.61 18.34 -2.62
CA PRO A 791 -12.85 18.36 -3.87
C PRO A 791 -11.34 18.19 -3.66
N ARG A 792 -10.70 17.40 -4.52
CA ARG A 792 -9.27 17.06 -4.47
C ARG A 792 -8.60 17.42 -5.79
N LYS A 793 -7.42 18.03 -5.72
CA LYS A 793 -6.60 18.35 -6.89
C LYS A 793 -5.13 18.15 -6.56
N LEU A 794 -4.31 17.90 -7.58
CA LEU A 794 -2.86 17.97 -7.41
C LEU A 794 -2.48 19.41 -7.06
N VAL A 795 -1.57 19.57 -6.10
CA VAL A 795 -1.01 20.88 -5.78
C VAL A 795 -0.14 21.28 -6.97
N SER A 796 -0.60 22.27 -7.75
CA SER A 796 0.20 22.83 -8.84
C SER A 796 1.41 23.54 -8.24
N GLY A 797 2.60 23.00 -8.44
CA GLY A 797 3.83 23.67 -8.01
C GLY A 797 4.03 24.97 -8.79
N GLU A 798 3.85 26.12 -8.12
CA GLU A 798 4.21 27.44 -8.65
C GLU A 798 5.73 27.57 -8.96
N ASN A 799 6.53 26.54 -8.68
CA ASN A 799 8.01 26.55 -8.78
C ASN A 799 8.61 25.76 -9.97
N GLN A 800 7.82 25.19 -10.89
CA GLN A 800 8.37 24.40 -12.01
C GLN A 800 9.27 25.21 -12.98
N SER A 801 9.23 26.54 -12.94
CA SER A 801 9.98 27.41 -13.86
C SER A 801 11.49 27.56 -13.56
N ARG A 802 12.02 27.02 -12.46
CA ARG A 802 13.44 27.25 -12.07
C ARG A 802 14.42 26.10 -12.31
N ILE A 803 13.96 24.87 -12.56
CA ILE A 803 14.87 23.70 -12.54
C ILE A 803 15.22 23.17 -13.95
N CYS A 804 14.43 23.49 -14.98
CA CYS A 804 14.65 22.99 -16.35
C CYS A 804 15.54 23.89 -17.25
N SER A 805 16.22 24.91 -16.72
CA SER A 805 17.01 25.86 -17.54
C SER A 805 18.51 25.86 -17.25
N SER A 806 19.12 24.68 -17.14
CA SER A 806 20.58 24.56 -17.18
C SER A 806 21.03 23.72 -18.37
N ASP A 807 20.88 24.28 -19.57
CA ASP A 807 21.71 23.91 -20.71
C ASP A 807 23.07 24.62 -20.53
N PRO A 808 24.20 23.89 -20.44
CA PRO A 808 25.51 24.51 -20.49
C PRO A 808 25.86 24.76 -21.96
N SER A 809 25.88 26.03 -22.36
CA SER A 809 26.62 26.51 -23.53
C SER A 809 28.12 26.24 -23.39
#